data_AF-A0A165D7R7-F1
#
_entry.id   AF-A0A165D7R7-F1
#
_cell.length_a   1.000
_cell.length_b   1.000
_cell.length_c   1.000
_cell.angle_alpha   90.00
_cell.angle_beta   90.00
_cell.angle_gamma   90.00
#
_symmetry.space_group_name_H-M   'P 1'
#
loop_
_entity.id
_entity.type
_entity.pdbx_description
1 polymer ?
#
loop_
_entity_poly.entity_id
_entity_poly.type
_entity_poly.pdbx_seq_one_letter_code
_entity_poly.pdbx_strand_id
1 'polypeptide(L)'
;MDEDEDDRHPERPKRISVVYEALFRDGVVSRMRRLPIREATRSEILLVHPPSLLTKMDQMEAMLMGEDAHAALLGTRGYYESLSLYVHPSTSLCARLSCGGVIEATVAVATGVVRNSFAIVRPPGHHAEPDEHMGFCFYNNVAVATRVVQERTDIQKIMILDWDVHHGNGTQAAFYDDPNVLYISLHRYEGGNFYPGGTGGGMDKVGTGEGMGRNVNIPWPTGGMGDGDYIHAFQKLVLPIAYEFGPELVIISAGFDAAEGDQLGGCHVSPACYAHMTHMLSVLAGGKLVVALEGGYNLHALSQSALAVGETLIGDVPPELPPLVAGDAGTETVWQVAHYQSQFWRCINPKACEPNPEVDNVFSVPQLLKAHRAMELSQQYELFAIPFSDPDLQGRFKDQVLATPSLYDDDAKTVVLFVHDFGNLRVELESGLTTNIKMESSYLVDASRRVVDWTNTNGYALLDVDILTNHVVEDYNELEPMSGVDGTRKVLRKLMLYLWDNYVDLAPADKIILIGHGTGCQAMIDLLHSRALYLDARITAVIQVNGMNTLPLSPKDDDDLRKWYYKNSVVVLPARHPLSLDPALALRRHGRIIPCNETRATKLLEWTVEHVLKAIVDPKVNTNTPPAIQSSIPAGHASVNGSTDVEMV
;
A
#
# COMPACT_ATOMS: atom_id res chain seq x y z
N MET A 1 -24.16 -3.69 37.27
CA MET A 1 -24.82 -4.87 36.71
C MET A 1 -23.75 -5.55 35.91
N ASP A 2 -23.28 -6.67 36.44
CA ASP A 2 -22.21 -7.45 35.85
C ASP A 2 -22.69 -7.99 34.50
N GLU A 3 -22.25 -7.37 33.40
CA GLU A 3 -22.36 -7.99 32.08
C GLU A 3 -21.39 -9.18 32.06
N ASP A 4 -21.94 -10.36 31.82
CA ASP A 4 -21.22 -11.64 31.70
C ASP A 4 -19.99 -11.47 30.81
N GLU A 5 -18.86 -12.10 31.17
CA GLU A 5 -17.60 -12.05 30.40
C GLU A 5 -17.79 -12.47 28.93
N ASP A 6 -18.74 -13.37 28.66
CA ASP A 6 -19.13 -13.83 27.32
C ASP A 6 -19.70 -12.71 26.43
N ASP A 7 -20.24 -11.63 27.01
CA ASP A 7 -20.81 -10.52 26.25
C ASP A 7 -19.73 -9.53 25.75
N ARG A 8 -18.47 -9.70 26.19
CA ARG A 8 -17.32 -8.85 25.79
C ARG A 8 -16.49 -9.42 24.65
N HIS A 9 -16.54 -10.72 24.38
CA HIS A 9 -15.76 -11.32 23.30
C HIS A 9 -16.33 -10.88 21.94
N PRO A 10 -15.48 -10.44 20.99
CA PRO A 10 -15.95 -9.92 19.70
C PRO A 10 -16.72 -10.99 18.91
N GLU A 11 -16.22 -12.23 18.87
CA GLU A 11 -16.94 -13.36 18.30
C GLU A 11 -17.97 -13.90 19.31
N ARG A 12 -19.25 -13.54 19.12
CA ARG A 12 -20.34 -13.87 20.07
C ARG A 12 -21.65 -14.28 19.39
N PRO A 13 -22.52 -15.08 20.05
CA PRO A 13 -23.79 -15.58 19.52
C PRO A 13 -24.71 -14.51 18.93
N LYS A 14 -24.67 -13.27 19.43
CA LYS A 14 -25.52 -12.18 18.94
C LYS A 14 -25.24 -11.79 17.48
N ARG A 15 -24.05 -12.07 16.90
CA ARG A 15 -23.71 -11.74 15.50
C ARG A 15 -24.69 -12.32 14.46
N ILE A 16 -24.94 -13.63 14.46
CA ILE A 16 -25.90 -14.26 13.54
C ILE A 16 -27.35 -13.86 13.85
N SER A 17 -27.67 -13.62 15.12
CA SER A 17 -29.02 -13.22 15.52
C SER A 17 -29.37 -11.83 15.00
N VAL A 18 -28.47 -10.84 15.08
CA VAL A 18 -28.74 -9.48 14.57
C VAL A 18 -28.83 -9.44 13.05
N VAL A 19 -28.04 -10.26 12.35
CA VAL A 19 -28.14 -10.40 10.89
C VAL A 19 -29.50 -10.97 10.51
N TYR A 20 -29.91 -12.08 11.13
CA TYR A 20 -31.22 -12.69 10.87
C TYR A 20 -32.37 -11.75 11.23
N GLU A 21 -32.30 -11.07 12.38
CA GLU A 21 -33.30 -10.09 12.83
C GLU A 21 -33.47 -8.94 11.83
N ALA A 22 -32.36 -8.39 11.30
CA ALA A 22 -32.41 -7.33 10.29
C ALA A 22 -33.06 -7.81 8.98
N LEU A 23 -32.61 -8.93 8.43
CA LEU A 23 -33.18 -9.53 7.22
C LEU A 23 -34.67 -9.89 7.39
N PHE A 24 -35.06 -10.33 8.58
CA PHE A 24 -36.46 -10.66 8.89
C PHE A 24 -37.33 -9.40 8.96
N ARG A 25 -36.86 -8.38 9.71
CA ARG A 25 -37.59 -7.12 9.90
C ARG A 25 -37.86 -6.41 8.58
N ASP A 26 -36.88 -6.42 7.69
CA ASP A 26 -36.96 -5.67 6.42
C ASP A 26 -37.53 -6.53 5.28
N GLY A 27 -38.07 -7.72 5.61
CA GLY A 27 -38.84 -8.54 4.69
C GLY A 27 -38.02 -9.36 3.69
N VAL A 28 -36.70 -9.42 3.84
CA VAL A 28 -35.82 -10.22 2.98
C VAL A 28 -36.09 -11.71 3.18
N VAL A 29 -36.18 -12.18 4.43
CA VAL A 29 -36.37 -13.62 4.74
C VAL A 29 -37.66 -14.18 4.12
N SER A 30 -38.74 -13.39 4.05
CA SER A 30 -40.02 -13.86 3.49
C SER A 30 -39.98 -14.07 1.97
N ARG A 31 -39.00 -13.44 1.29
CA ARG A 31 -38.72 -13.60 -0.15
C ARG A 31 -37.67 -14.67 -0.44
N MET A 32 -36.99 -15.18 0.59
CA MET A 32 -35.99 -16.24 0.45
C MET A 32 -36.58 -17.62 0.70
N ARG A 33 -35.98 -18.63 0.08
CA ARG A 33 -36.25 -20.03 0.42
C ARG A 33 -35.34 -20.45 1.58
N ARG A 34 -35.94 -20.86 2.71
CA ARG A 34 -35.16 -21.43 3.82
C ARG A 34 -34.67 -22.83 3.46
N LEU A 35 -33.36 -23.03 3.52
CA LEU A 35 -32.73 -24.34 3.32
C LEU A 35 -32.55 -25.05 4.67
N PRO A 36 -32.85 -26.36 4.76
CA PRO A 36 -32.49 -27.14 5.94
C PRO A 36 -30.96 -27.27 6.03
N ILE A 37 -30.42 -27.16 7.23
CA ILE A 37 -29.00 -27.41 7.51
C ILE A 37 -28.84 -28.75 8.22
N ARG A 38 -27.63 -29.29 8.21
CA ARG A 38 -27.24 -30.51 8.93
C ARG A 38 -25.82 -30.37 9.44
N GLU A 39 -25.38 -31.33 10.25
CA GLU A 39 -23.97 -31.49 10.57
C GLU A 39 -23.18 -31.93 9.33
N ALA A 40 -22.00 -31.33 9.12
CA ALA A 40 -21.01 -31.85 8.18
C ALA A 40 -20.56 -33.24 8.62
N THR A 41 -20.47 -34.16 7.66
CA THR A 41 -19.97 -35.50 7.95
C THR A 41 -18.44 -35.48 8.05
N ARG A 42 -17.87 -36.46 8.76
CA ARG A 42 -16.41 -36.59 8.85
C ARG A 42 -15.77 -36.75 7.45
N SER A 43 -16.41 -37.48 6.54
CA SER A 43 -15.88 -37.67 5.18
C SER A 43 -15.82 -36.37 4.38
N GLU A 44 -16.81 -35.48 4.56
CA GLU A 44 -16.79 -34.15 3.93
C GLU A 44 -15.67 -33.28 4.50
N ILE A 45 -15.52 -33.24 5.82
CA ILE A 45 -14.46 -32.46 6.48
C ILE A 45 -13.06 -32.94 6.05
N LEU A 46 -12.89 -34.27 5.89
CA LEU A 46 -11.64 -34.90 5.43
C LEU A 46 -11.22 -34.54 4.00
N LEU A 47 -12.08 -33.90 3.21
CA LEU A 47 -11.71 -33.40 1.87
C LEU A 47 -10.72 -32.23 1.94
N VAL A 48 -10.65 -31.52 3.07
CA VAL A 48 -9.74 -30.38 3.28
C VAL A 48 -8.84 -30.62 4.49
N HIS A 49 -9.41 -31.12 5.58
CA HIS A 49 -8.70 -31.23 6.84
C HIS A 49 -8.21 -32.66 7.08
N PRO A 50 -6.91 -32.91 7.27
CA PRO A 50 -6.39 -34.21 7.66
C PRO A 50 -7.04 -34.79 8.94
N PRO A 51 -6.95 -36.12 9.12
CA PRO A 51 -7.44 -36.80 10.32
C PRO A 51 -6.89 -36.23 11.64
N SER A 52 -5.72 -35.58 11.61
CA SER A 52 -5.11 -34.90 12.77
C SER A 52 -5.99 -33.78 13.30
N LEU A 53 -6.58 -32.93 12.45
CA LEU A 53 -7.46 -31.85 12.89
C LEU A 53 -8.74 -32.40 13.51
N LEU A 54 -9.34 -33.42 12.90
CA LEU A 54 -10.50 -34.09 13.48
C LEU A 54 -10.19 -34.68 14.85
N THR A 55 -9.00 -35.25 15.03
CA THR A 55 -8.56 -35.77 16.33
C THR A 55 -8.47 -34.66 17.38
N LYS A 56 -7.94 -33.47 17.02
CA LYS A 56 -7.92 -32.30 17.92
C LYS A 56 -9.34 -31.89 18.32
N MET A 57 -10.29 -31.90 17.38
CA MET A 57 -11.70 -31.57 17.64
C MET A 57 -12.39 -32.60 18.54
N ASP A 58 -12.16 -33.90 18.29
CA ASP A 58 -12.71 -34.99 19.12
C ASP A 58 -12.17 -34.92 20.57
N GLN A 59 -10.89 -34.58 20.73
CA GLN A 59 -10.27 -34.37 22.05
C GLN A 59 -10.85 -33.16 22.77
N MET A 60 -11.03 -32.04 22.07
CA MET A 60 -11.68 -30.85 22.62
C MET A 60 -13.11 -31.15 23.07
N GLU A 61 -13.90 -31.85 22.24
CA GLU A 61 -15.28 -32.23 22.59
C GLU A 61 -15.33 -33.15 23.82
N ALA A 62 -14.48 -34.18 23.85
CA ALA A 62 -14.39 -35.09 25.00
C ALA A 62 -14.00 -34.35 26.30
N MET A 63 -13.08 -33.41 26.20
CA MET A 63 -12.63 -32.59 27.32
C MET A 63 -13.75 -31.68 27.85
N LEU A 64 -14.49 -31.02 26.96
CA LEU A 64 -15.54 -30.06 27.33
C LEU A 64 -16.87 -30.71 27.75
N MET A 65 -17.04 -32.01 27.48
CA MET A 65 -18.20 -32.80 27.90
C MET A 65 -17.94 -33.65 29.16
N GLY A 66 -16.71 -33.64 29.70
CA GLY A 66 -16.32 -34.41 30.88
C GLY A 66 -16.80 -33.81 32.21
N GLU A 67 -16.73 -34.58 33.30
CA GLU A 67 -17.16 -34.15 34.65
C GLU A 67 -16.39 -32.91 35.15
N ASP A 68 -15.14 -32.73 34.72
CA ASP A 68 -14.25 -31.61 35.07
C ASP A 68 -14.18 -30.51 33.98
N ALA A 69 -15.19 -30.40 33.10
CA ALA A 69 -15.17 -29.49 31.94
C ALA A 69 -14.78 -28.04 32.28
N HIS A 70 -15.23 -27.51 33.42
CA HIS A 70 -14.89 -26.15 33.85
C HIS A 70 -13.40 -25.99 34.18
N ALA A 71 -12.81 -26.96 34.90
CA ALA A 71 -11.38 -26.96 35.23
C ALA A 71 -10.53 -27.16 33.97
N ALA A 72 -10.99 -28.00 33.04
CA ALA A 72 -10.31 -28.24 31.77
C ALA A 72 -10.33 -26.99 30.86
N LEU A 73 -11.46 -26.27 30.80
CA LEU A 73 -11.57 -25.00 30.09
C LEU A 73 -10.60 -23.94 30.65
N LEU A 74 -10.55 -23.80 31.98
CA LEU A 74 -9.59 -22.92 32.65
C LEU A 74 -8.14 -23.31 32.37
N GLY A 75 -7.83 -24.61 32.40
CA GLY A 75 -6.49 -25.14 32.16
C GLY A 75 -6.00 -25.03 30.71
N THR A 76 -6.92 -24.96 29.74
CA THR A 76 -6.61 -24.85 28.30
C THR A 76 -6.83 -23.46 27.71
N ARG A 77 -7.34 -22.51 28.50
CA ARG A 77 -7.62 -21.13 28.09
C ARG A 77 -6.44 -20.47 27.37
N GLY A 78 -5.24 -20.53 27.95
CA GLY A 78 -4.05 -19.91 27.35
C GLY A 78 -3.64 -20.53 26.00
N TYR A 79 -3.89 -21.83 25.81
CA TYR A 79 -3.63 -22.49 24.52
C TYR A 79 -4.59 -21.97 23.43
N TYR A 80 -5.89 -21.95 23.71
CA TYR A 80 -6.88 -21.46 22.74
C TYR A 80 -6.76 -19.95 22.49
N GLU A 81 -6.48 -19.14 23.53
CA GLU A 81 -6.21 -17.70 23.36
C GLU A 81 -4.98 -17.45 22.46
N SER A 82 -3.93 -18.28 22.56
CA SER A 82 -2.76 -18.17 21.67
C SER A 82 -3.08 -18.44 20.19
N LEU A 83 -4.13 -19.20 19.91
CA LEU A 83 -4.65 -19.48 18.57
C LEU A 83 -5.77 -18.51 18.17
N SER A 84 -6.07 -17.52 19.01
CA SER A 84 -7.22 -16.63 18.85
C SER A 84 -8.54 -17.40 18.73
N LEU A 85 -8.76 -18.38 19.61
CA LEU A 85 -9.96 -19.19 19.68
C LEU A 85 -10.72 -18.97 20.98
N TYR A 86 -12.03 -18.94 20.84
CA TYR A 86 -12.99 -19.03 21.94
C TYR A 86 -13.71 -20.38 21.86
N VAL A 87 -13.66 -21.16 22.94
CA VAL A 87 -14.23 -22.50 23.02
C VAL A 87 -15.32 -22.59 24.08
N HIS A 88 -16.39 -23.33 23.75
CA HIS A 88 -17.55 -23.59 24.59
C HIS A 88 -17.94 -25.07 24.42
N PRO A 89 -18.62 -25.72 25.38
CA PRO A 89 -19.07 -27.11 25.22
C PRO A 89 -19.84 -27.41 23.93
N SER A 90 -20.55 -26.42 23.39
CA SER A 90 -21.28 -26.54 22.12
C SER A 90 -20.42 -26.30 20.86
N THR A 91 -19.16 -25.89 20.98
CA THR A 91 -18.30 -25.50 19.86
C THR A 91 -18.19 -26.58 18.80
N SER A 92 -17.97 -27.85 19.19
CA SER A 92 -17.82 -28.95 18.23
C SER A 92 -19.09 -29.15 17.39
N LEU A 93 -20.26 -29.18 18.04
CA LEU A 93 -21.56 -29.27 17.36
C LEU A 93 -21.79 -28.06 16.44
N CYS A 94 -21.55 -26.84 16.93
CA CYS A 94 -21.71 -25.62 16.15
C CYS A 94 -20.77 -25.59 14.93
N ALA A 95 -19.52 -26.04 15.07
CA ALA A 95 -18.57 -26.14 13.95
C ALA A 95 -19.08 -27.08 12.86
N ARG A 96 -19.62 -28.25 13.23
CA ARG A 96 -20.22 -29.19 12.27
C ARG A 96 -21.48 -28.62 11.61
N LEU A 97 -22.34 -27.92 12.36
CA LEU A 97 -23.54 -27.29 11.81
C LEU A 97 -23.21 -26.09 10.91
N SER A 98 -22.19 -25.30 11.24
CA SER A 98 -21.71 -24.18 10.44
C SER A 98 -21.22 -24.66 9.08
N CYS A 99 -20.27 -25.61 9.09
CA CYS A 99 -19.72 -26.22 7.89
C CYS A 99 -20.82 -26.90 7.06
N GLY A 100 -21.67 -27.72 7.70
CA GLY A 100 -22.77 -28.39 7.01
C GLY A 100 -23.82 -27.43 6.43
N GLY A 101 -24.08 -26.30 7.09
CA GLY A 101 -24.95 -25.25 6.56
C GLY A 101 -24.40 -24.60 5.29
N VAL A 102 -23.09 -24.33 5.25
CA VAL A 102 -22.43 -23.80 4.04
C VAL A 102 -22.41 -24.84 2.93
N ILE A 103 -22.14 -26.12 3.24
CA ILE A 103 -22.24 -27.23 2.27
C ILE A 103 -23.64 -27.28 1.63
N GLU A 104 -24.72 -27.31 2.44
CA GLU A 104 -26.09 -27.38 1.91
C GLU A 104 -26.45 -26.14 1.07
N ALA A 105 -26.05 -24.95 1.53
CA ALA A 105 -26.27 -23.71 0.78
C ALA A 105 -25.55 -23.72 -0.59
N THR A 106 -24.35 -24.29 -0.64
CA THR A 106 -23.51 -24.34 -1.83
C THR A 106 -24.00 -25.41 -2.81
N VAL A 107 -24.32 -26.60 -2.31
CA VAL A 107 -24.90 -27.70 -3.11
C VAL A 107 -26.25 -27.28 -3.72
N ALA A 108 -27.10 -26.58 -2.96
CA ALA A 108 -28.38 -26.09 -3.47
C ALA A 108 -28.22 -25.10 -4.64
N VAL A 109 -27.19 -24.24 -4.61
CA VAL A 109 -26.86 -23.34 -5.72
C VAL A 109 -26.25 -24.12 -6.89
N ALA A 110 -25.27 -24.99 -6.63
CA ALA A 110 -24.59 -25.80 -7.64
C ALA A 110 -25.56 -26.67 -8.45
N THR A 111 -26.57 -27.24 -7.78
CA THR A 111 -27.60 -28.10 -8.38
C THR A 111 -28.82 -27.34 -8.92
N GLY A 112 -28.87 -26.01 -8.78
CA GLY A 112 -29.93 -25.17 -9.32
C GLY A 112 -31.25 -25.19 -8.52
N VAL A 113 -31.25 -25.67 -7.28
CA VAL A 113 -32.40 -25.62 -6.36
C VAL A 113 -32.76 -24.17 -6.00
N VAL A 114 -31.75 -23.31 -5.90
CA VAL A 114 -31.84 -21.85 -5.78
C VAL A 114 -30.79 -21.21 -6.70
N ARG A 115 -31.01 -19.97 -7.13
CA ARG A 115 -30.05 -19.24 -7.96
C ARG A 115 -28.80 -18.86 -7.16
N ASN A 116 -29.01 -18.35 -5.96
CA ASN A 116 -27.99 -17.88 -5.04
C ASN A 116 -28.41 -18.17 -3.59
N SER A 117 -27.50 -18.03 -2.63
CA SER A 117 -27.78 -18.32 -1.21
C SER A 117 -26.96 -17.45 -0.26
N PHE A 118 -27.45 -17.31 0.98
CA PHE A 118 -26.72 -16.69 2.09
C PHE A 118 -26.78 -17.60 3.32
N ALA A 119 -25.64 -18.17 3.69
CA ALA A 119 -25.45 -18.96 4.90
C ALA A 119 -25.02 -18.04 6.06
N ILE A 120 -25.95 -17.77 6.98
CA ILE A 120 -25.71 -16.99 8.20
C ILE A 120 -25.24 -17.95 9.30
N VAL A 121 -23.93 -18.19 9.38
CA VAL A 121 -23.34 -19.27 10.18
C VAL A 121 -22.35 -18.77 11.23
N ARG A 122 -22.09 -19.61 12.24
CA ARG A 122 -20.97 -19.50 13.19
C ARG A 122 -20.63 -20.90 13.71
N PRO A 123 -19.36 -21.23 13.96
CA PRO A 123 -18.17 -20.38 13.83
C PRO A 123 -17.81 -20.04 12.37
N PRO A 124 -17.03 -18.97 12.12
CA PRO A 124 -16.42 -18.70 10.80
C PRO A 124 -15.45 -19.81 10.40
N GLY A 125 -14.88 -19.73 9.19
CA GLY A 125 -14.04 -20.78 8.62
C GLY A 125 -12.74 -20.36 7.93
N HIS A 126 -12.63 -19.17 7.36
CA HIS A 126 -11.54 -18.86 6.41
C HIS A 126 -10.10 -18.93 6.97
N HIS A 127 -9.91 -18.83 8.28
CA HIS A 127 -8.61 -18.98 8.95
C HIS A 127 -8.23 -20.42 9.28
N ALA A 128 -9.18 -21.36 9.30
CA ALA A 128 -8.87 -22.75 9.62
C ALA A 128 -8.01 -23.34 8.50
N GLU A 129 -6.73 -23.54 8.81
CA GLU A 129 -5.78 -24.21 7.92
C GLU A 129 -6.14 -25.70 7.82
N PRO A 130 -5.62 -26.43 6.82
CA PRO A 130 -5.85 -27.86 6.72
C PRO A 130 -5.63 -28.58 8.06
N ASP A 131 -4.52 -28.34 8.75
CA ASP A 131 -4.10 -29.06 9.94
C ASP A 131 -4.22 -28.29 11.28
N GLU A 132 -4.67 -27.04 11.27
CA GLU A 132 -4.79 -26.19 12.47
C GLU A 132 -6.06 -25.33 12.52
N HIS A 133 -6.68 -25.26 13.69
CA HIS A 133 -7.77 -24.31 13.97
C HIS A 133 -7.20 -23.00 14.53
N MET A 134 -7.70 -21.86 14.06
CA MET A 134 -7.22 -20.54 14.51
C MET A 134 -8.19 -19.44 14.08
N GLY A 135 -8.07 -18.25 14.67
CA GLY A 135 -8.80 -17.05 14.23
C GLY A 135 -10.31 -17.23 14.27
N PHE A 136 -10.81 -17.76 15.40
CA PHE A 136 -12.20 -18.18 15.61
C PHE A 136 -12.72 -19.33 14.71
N CYS A 137 -11.89 -19.86 13.81
CA CYS A 137 -12.27 -20.85 12.81
C CYS A 137 -11.84 -22.26 13.23
N PHE A 138 -12.77 -23.22 13.17
CA PHE A 138 -12.52 -24.62 13.54
C PHE A 138 -12.47 -25.56 12.33
N TYR A 139 -13.31 -25.30 11.34
CA TYR A 139 -13.27 -25.93 10.01
C TYR A 139 -13.37 -24.83 8.97
N ASN A 140 -12.72 -25.02 7.83
CA ASN A 140 -12.81 -24.12 6.71
C ASN A 140 -14.09 -24.39 5.93
N ASN A 141 -15.18 -23.73 6.35
CA ASN A 141 -16.53 -23.97 5.84
C ASN A 141 -16.59 -23.84 4.31
N VAL A 142 -15.99 -22.76 3.76
CA VAL A 142 -15.97 -22.48 2.32
C VAL A 142 -15.10 -23.48 1.56
N ALA A 143 -13.91 -23.83 2.07
CA ALA A 143 -13.06 -24.81 1.42
C ALA A 143 -13.70 -26.21 1.38
N VAL A 144 -14.31 -26.64 2.49
CA VAL A 144 -15.00 -27.94 2.55
C VAL A 144 -16.19 -27.95 1.57
N ALA A 145 -17.01 -26.90 1.55
CA ALA A 145 -18.13 -26.81 0.62
C ALA A 145 -17.68 -26.83 -0.85
N THR A 146 -16.56 -26.17 -1.16
CA THR A 146 -15.93 -26.17 -2.49
C THR A 146 -15.57 -27.59 -2.92
N ARG A 147 -14.87 -28.35 -2.07
CA ARG A 147 -14.49 -29.75 -2.36
C ARG A 147 -15.71 -30.67 -2.47
N VAL A 148 -16.72 -30.49 -1.62
CA VAL A 148 -17.96 -31.27 -1.69
C VAL A 148 -18.70 -31.04 -3.02
N VAL A 149 -18.73 -29.79 -3.51
CA VAL A 149 -19.34 -29.50 -4.82
C VAL A 149 -18.55 -30.13 -5.96
N GLN A 150 -17.21 -30.04 -5.94
CA GLN A 150 -16.35 -30.69 -6.93
C GLN A 150 -16.51 -32.22 -6.95
N GLU A 151 -16.75 -32.85 -5.80
CA GLU A 151 -16.98 -34.29 -5.68
C GLU A 151 -18.38 -34.71 -6.14
N ARG A 152 -19.41 -33.90 -5.88
CA ARG A 152 -20.83 -34.27 -6.07
C ARG A 152 -21.45 -33.77 -7.36
N THR A 153 -20.80 -32.87 -8.07
CA THR A 153 -21.35 -32.20 -9.25
C THR A 153 -20.28 -32.07 -10.34
N ASP A 154 -20.70 -31.69 -11.54
CA ASP A 154 -19.78 -31.46 -12.66
C ASP A 154 -19.07 -30.08 -12.57
N ILE A 155 -19.34 -29.28 -11.55
CA ILE A 155 -18.70 -27.97 -11.34
C ILE A 155 -17.27 -28.20 -10.84
N GLN A 156 -16.29 -27.74 -11.61
CA GLN A 156 -14.88 -27.88 -11.25
C GLN A 156 -14.22 -26.52 -11.00
N LYS A 157 -14.52 -25.50 -11.84
CA LYS A 157 -13.92 -24.17 -11.72
C LYS A 157 -14.70 -23.28 -10.75
N ILE A 158 -14.18 -23.11 -9.54
CA ILE A 158 -14.84 -22.34 -8.49
C ILE A 158 -13.99 -21.12 -8.15
N MET A 159 -14.63 -19.95 -8.04
CA MET A 159 -13.98 -18.74 -7.52
C MET A 159 -14.43 -18.51 -6.09
N ILE A 160 -13.47 -18.28 -5.21
CA ILE A 160 -13.68 -17.84 -3.83
C ILE A 160 -13.20 -16.39 -3.75
N LEU A 161 -14.12 -15.47 -3.48
CA LEU A 161 -13.77 -14.10 -3.11
C LEU A 161 -13.85 -13.98 -1.58
N ASP A 162 -12.77 -13.53 -0.96
CA ASP A 162 -12.73 -13.16 0.44
C ASP A 162 -12.61 -11.64 0.60
N TRP A 163 -13.63 -11.03 1.18
CA TRP A 163 -13.64 -9.60 1.49
C TRP A 163 -13.64 -9.33 3.01
N ASP A 164 -13.48 -10.37 3.83
CA ASP A 164 -13.16 -10.19 5.24
C ASP A 164 -11.88 -9.36 5.35
N VAL A 165 -11.81 -8.48 6.35
CA VAL A 165 -10.64 -7.60 6.49
C VAL A 165 -9.37 -8.38 6.80
N HIS A 166 -9.48 -9.62 7.29
CA HIS A 166 -8.36 -10.50 7.55
C HIS A 166 -8.09 -11.43 6.36
N HIS A 167 -6.82 -11.75 6.15
CA HIS A 167 -6.44 -12.75 5.17
C HIS A 167 -6.95 -14.14 5.58
N GLY A 168 -7.78 -14.76 4.75
CA GLY A 168 -8.17 -16.17 4.87
C GLY A 168 -7.02 -17.13 4.56
N ASN A 169 -6.00 -17.16 5.41
CA ASN A 169 -4.79 -18.00 5.28
C ASN A 169 -5.12 -19.48 5.11
N GLY A 170 -6.15 -19.97 5.80
CA GLY A 170 -6.60 -21.36 5.68
C GLY A 170 -7.19 -21.67 4.31
N THR A 171 -8.00 -20.77 3.77
CA THR A 171 -8.59 -20.93 2.42
C THR A 171 -7.52 -20.86 1.34
N GLN A 172 -6.57 -19.92 1.46
CA GLN A 172 -5.39 -19.87 0.58
C GLN A 172 -4.60 -21.19 0.62
N ALA A 173 -4.28 -21.69 1.82
CA ALA A 173 -3.50 -22.91 1.97
C ALA A 173 -4.19 -24.15 1.39
N ALA A 174 -5.53 -24.24 1.50
CA ALA A 174 -6.31 -25.38 1.01
C ALA A 174 -6.30 -25.56 -0.52
N PHE A 175 -5.99 -24.50 -1.28
CA PHE A 175 -6.06 -24.48 -2.74
C PHE A 175 -4.80 -23.92 -3.42
N TYR A 176 -3.70 -23.76 -2.68
CA TYR A 176 -2.52 -23.04 -3.16
C TYR A 176 -1.88 -23.63 -4.42
N ASP A 177 -2.07 -24.94 -4.64
CA ASP A 177 -1.59 -25.70 -5.81
C ASP A 177 -2.70 -26.09 -6.80
N ASP A 178 -3.95 -25.66 -6.59
CA ASP A 178 -5.11 -26.09 -7.37
C ASP A 178 -5.44 -25.13 -8.52
N PRO A 179 -5.33 -25.54 -9.81
CA PRO A 179 -5.65 -24.69 -10.95
C PRO A 179 -7.15 -24.37 -11.10
N ASN A 180 -8.03 -25.17 -10.48
CA ASN A 180 -9.47 -25.09 -10.65
C ASN A 180 -10.16 -24.25 -9.56
N VAL A 181 -9.43 -23.81 -8.55
CA VAL A 181 -9.96 -22.92 -7.51
C VAL A 181 -9.20 -21.61 -7.54
N LEU A 182 -9.89 -20.53 -7.89
CA LEU A 182 -9.35 -19.17 -7.84
C LEU A 182 -9.70 -18.55 -6.50
N TYR A 183 -8.69 -18.24 -5.69
CA TYR A 183 -8.85 -17.50 -4.45
C TYR A 183 -8.40 -16.05 -4.63
N ILE A 184 -9.28 -15.10 -4.31
CA ILE A 184 -8.99 -13.66 -4.31
C ILE A 184 -9.33 -13.10 -2.94
N SER A 185 -8.40 -12.41 -2.28
CA SER A 185 -8.61 -11.83 -0.95
C SER A 185 -8.23 -10.35 -0.90
N LEU A 186 -9.13 -9.51 -0.37
CA LEU A 186 -8.88 -8.09 -0.09
C LEU A 186 -8.82 -7.90 1.42
N HIS A 187 -7.63 -7.68 1.98
CA HIS A 187 -7.41 -7.72 3.44
C HIS A 187 -6.42 -6.67 3.89
N ARG A 188 -6.54 -6.22 5.15
CA ARG A 188 -5.54 -5.38 5.80
C ARG A 188 -4.29 -6.20 6.11
N TYR A 189 -3.12 -5.69 5.74
CA TYR A 189 -1.87 -6.43 5.82
C TYR A 189 -0.78 -5.70 6.60
N GLU A 190 -0.61 -4.39 6.36
CA GLU A 190 0.39 -3.54 7.04
C GLU A 190 1.81 -4.13 7.02
N GLY A 191 2.21 -4.71 5.89
CA GLY A 191 3.50 -5.36 5.72
C GLY A 191 3.65 -6.68 6.51
N GLY A 192 2.54 -7.33 6.86
CA GLY A 192 2.50 -8.55 7.66
C GLY A 192 2.40 -8.32 9.16
N ASN A 193 2.09 -7.08 9.58
CA ASN A 193 1.91 -6.74 11.00
C ASN A 193 0.46 -6.86 11.47
N PHE A 194 -0.51 -6.86 10.54
CA PHE A 194 -1.93 -7.06 10.87
C PHE A 194 -2.27 -8.57 10.89
N TYR A 195 -3.17 -8.98 11.78
CA TYR A 195 -3.55 -10.40 11.96
C TYR A 195 -4.03 -11.03 10.62
N PRO A 196 -3.66 -12.28 10.28
CA PRO A 196 -2.90 -13.26 11.07
C PRO A 196 -1.39 -13.03 11.14
N GLY A 197 -0.88 -11.99 10.47
CA GLY A 197 0.52 -11.61 10.45
C GLY A 197 1.37 -12.48 9.52
N GLY A 198 2.66 -12.12 9.44
CA GLY A 198 3.63 -12.82 8.60
C GLY A 198 3.50 -12.49 7.11
N THR A 199 4.21 -13.25 6.27
CA THR A 199 4.35 -12.94 4.84
C THR A 199 3.34 -13.65 3.93
N GLY A 200 2.46 -14.49 4.50
CA GLY A 200 1.52 -15.34 3.75
C GLY A 200 0.43 -14.58 3.00
N GLY A 201 0.04 -13.39 3.47
CA GLY A 201 -0.92 -12.50 2.80
C GLY A 201 -0.28 -11.56 1.77
N GLY A 202 1.02 -11.66 1.50
CA GLY A 202 1.72 -10.79 0.56
C GLY A 202 1.19 -10.91 -0.87
N MET A 203 1.30 -9.80 -1.64
CA MET A 203 0.91 -9.75 -3.06
C MET A 203 1.78 -10.64 -3.97
N ASP A 204 2.96 -11.06 -3.49
CA ASP A 204 3.87 -11.99 -4.15
C ASP A 204 3.41 -13.46 -4.03
N LYS A 205 2.40 -13.75 -3.19
CA LYS A 205 1.86 -15.10 -3.00
C LYS A 205 0.82 -15.40 -4.08
N VAL A 206 1.27 -16.04 -5.15
CA VAL A 206 0.48 -16.25 -6.38
C VAL A 206 0.08 -17.71 -6.62
N GLY A 207 0.30 -18.61 -5.65
CA GLY A 207 0.10 -20.05 -5.80
C GLY A 207 1.40 -20.80 -6.11
N THR A 208 1.32 -22.11 -6.28
CA THR A 208 2.44 -22.99 -6.62
C THR A 208 2.04 -24.06 -7.62
N GLY A 209 3.01 -24.66 -8.32
CA GLY A 209 2.75 -25.72 -9.28
C GLY A 209 1.70 -25.32 -10.33
N GLU A 210 0.67 -26.15 -10.52
CA GLU A 210 -0.41 -25.86 -11.47
C GLU A 210 -1.35 -24.73 -11.00
N GLY A 211 -1.39 -24.46 -9.70
CA GLY A 211 -2.14 -23.37 -9.08
C GLY A 211 -1.50 -21.98 -9.21
N MET A 212 -0.34 -21.85 -9.84
CA MET A 212 0.27 -20.53 -10.09
C MET A 212 -0.68 -19.61 -10.86
N GLY A 213 -0.83 -18.38 -10.37
CA GLY A 213 -1.79 -17.38 -10.86
C GLY A 213 -3.21 -17.52 -10.28
N ARG A 214 -3.52 -18.59 -9.53
CA ARG A 214 -4.86 -18.82 -8.95
C ARG A 214 -5.02 -18.34 -7.52
N ASN A 215 -3.98 -17.71 -6.96
CA ASN A 215 -4.05 -16.99 -5.71
C ASN A 215 -3.80 -15.50 -5.96
N VAL A 216 -4.72 -14.64 -5.53
CA VAL A 216 -4.64 -13.20 -5.72
C VAL A 216 -4.87 -12.50 -4.39
N ASN A 217 -3.79 -12.03 -3.78
CA ASN A 217 -3.85 -11.20 -2.57
C ASN A 217 -3.84 -9.72 -2.96
N ILE A 218 -4.76 -8.94 -2.38
CA ILE A 218 -4.83 -7.48 -2.44
C ILE A 218 -4.60 -6.96 -1.00
N PRO A 219 -3.33 -6.81 -0.58
CA PRO A 219 -2.97 -6.52 0.80
C PRO A 219 -2.95 -5.02 1.07
N TRP A 220 -3.97 -4.50 1.74
CA TRP A 220 -4.03 -3.09 2.11
C TRP A 220 -2.87 -2.71 3.05
N PRO A 221 -2.09 -1.66 2.72
CA PRO A 221 -0.90 -1.29 3.48
C PRO A 221 -1.24 -0.63 4.82
N THR A 222 -2.47 -0.16 5.00
CA THR A 222 -2.97 0.50 6.20
C THR A 222 -4.46 0.18 6.39
N GLY A 223 -4.99 0.46 7.57
CA GLY A 223 -6.43 0.70 7.72
C GLY A 223 -6.91 1.95 6.96
N GLY A 224 -8.19 2.28 7.10
CA GLY A 224 -8.80 3.47 6.52
C GLY A 224 -9.27 3.34 5.07
N MET A 225 -9.16 2.14 4.47
CA MET A 225 -9.64 1.88 3.12
C MET A 225 -11.16 1.99 3.05
N GLY A 226 -11.69 2.65 2.02
CA GLY A 226 -13.11 2.91 1.87
C GLY A 226 -13.71 2.36 0.57
N ASP A 227 -14.95 2.75 0.31
CA ASP A 227 -15.72 2.34 -0.88
C ASP A 227 -14.94 2.55 -2.19
N GLY A 228 -14.26 3.70 -2.33
CA GLY A 228 -13.47 4.02 -3.52
C GLY A 228 -12.38 2.98 -3.79
N ASP A 229 -11.66 2.55 -2.76
CA ASP A 229 -10.56 1.59 -2.86
C ASP A 229 -11.06 0.19 -3.23
N TYR A 230 -12.12 -0.27 -2.56
CA TYR A 230 -12.72 -1.58 -2.84
C TYR A 230 -13.34 -1.64 -4.23
N ILE A 231 -14.10 -0.62 -4.66
CA ILE A 231 -14.67 -0.57 -6.01
C ILE A 231 -13.56 -0.49 -7.06
N HIS A 232 -12.48 0.25 -6.79
CA HIS A 232 -11.32 0.32 -7.69
C HIS A 232 -10.64 -1.04 -7.85
N ALA A 233 -10.36 -1.75 -6.74
CA ALA A 233 -9.80 -3.09 -6.77
C ALA A 233 -10.72 -4.07 -7.52
N PHE A 234 -12.04 -3.97 -7.34
CA PHE A 234 -13.00 -4.79 -8.06
C PHE A 234 -12.94 -4.58 -9.57
N GLN A 235 -12.95 -3.33 -10.00
CA GLN A 235 -12.96 -2.97 -11.43
C GLN A 235 -11.63 -3.26 -12.12
N LYS A 236 -10.50 -3.14 -11.41
CA LYS A 236 -9.15 -3.28 -11.98
C LYS A 236 -8.56 -4.67 -11.86
N LEU A 237 -8.93 -5.44 -10.84
CA LEU A 237 -8.36 -6.76 -10.57
C LEU A 237 -9.43 -7.85 -10.51
N VAL A 238 -10.37 -7.76 -9.54
CA VAL A 238 -11.28 -8.87 -9.22
C VAL A 238 -12.13 -9.27 -10.43
N LEU A 239 -12.83 -8.31 -11.04
CA LEU A 239 -13.72 -8.60 -12.16
C LEU A 239 -12.95 -9.03 -13.41
N PRO A 240 -11.91 -8.31 -13.89
CA PRO A 240 -11.13 -8.77 -15.04
C PRO A 240 -10.63 -10.21 -14.90
N ILE A 241 -10.03 -10.53 -13.74
CA ILE A 241 -9.53 -11.87 -13.44
C ILE A 241 -10.67 -12.89 -13.41
N ALA A 242 -11.79 -12.58 -12.75
CA ALA A 242 -12.94 -13.46 -12.68
C ALA A 242 -13.55 -13.75 -14.07
N TYR A 243 -13.65 -12.75 -14.94
CA TYR A 243 -14.13 -12.92 -16.31
C TYR A 243 -13.19 -13.79 -17.15
N GLU A 244 -11.88 -13.60 -17.02
CA GLU A 244 -10.89 -14.44 -17.71
C GLU A 244 -10.86 -15.88 -17.16
N PHE A 245 -11.03 -16.04 -15.85
CA PHE A 245 -11.11 -17.35 -15.20
C PHE A 245 -12.35 -18.14 -15.65
N GLY A 246 -13.48 -17.44 -15.79
CA GLY A 246 -14.78 -18.00 -16.13
C GLY A 246 -15.23 -19.05 -15.11
N PRO A 247 -15.51 -18.67 -13.85
CA PRO A 247 -15.98 -19.59 -12.82
C PRO A 247 -17.37 -20.15 -13.15
N GLU A 248 -17.60 -21.37 -12.72
CA GLU A 248 -18.88 -22.09 -12.80
C GLU A 248 -19.73 -21.94 -11.54
N LEU A 249 -19.11 -21.48 -10.44
CA LEU A 249 -19.69 -21.13 -9.16
C LEU A 249 -18.81 -20.07 -8.48
N VAL A 250 -19.43 -19.10 -7.82
CA VAL A 250 -18.75 -18.10 -6.98
C VAL A 250 -19.18 -18.27 -5.52
N ILE A 251 -18.23 -18.31 -4.61
CA ILE A 251 -18.46 -18.28 -3.17
C ILE A 251 -17.81 -17.01 -2.60
N ILE A 252 -18.54 -16.28 -1.78
CA ILE A 252 -18.04 -15.13 -1.04
C ILE A 252 -17.83 -15.55 0.41
N SER A 253 -16.56 -15.56 0.86
CA SER A 253 -16.20 -15.52 2.28
C SER A 253 -16.51 -14.12 2.78
N ALA A 254 -17.68 -13.98 3.41
CA ALA A 254 -18.30 -12.69 3.66
C ALA A 254 -18.10 -12.22 5.10
N GLY A 255 -16.92 -11.67 5.37
CA GLY A 255 -16.66 -10.87 6.57
C GLY A 255 -17.20 -9.45 6.45
N PHE A 256 -17.66 -8.88 7.56
CA PHE A 256 -18.15 -7.49 7.61
C PHE A 256 -17.36 -6.63 8.61
N ASP A 257 -16.10 -7.00 8.89
CA ASP A 257 -15.16 -6.27 9.74
C ASP A 257 -14.32 -5.24 8.99
N ALA A 258 -14.39 -5.20 7.65
CA ALA A 258 -13.94 -4.03 6.88
C ALA A 258 -14.96 -2.88 6.88
N ALA A 259 -16.15 -3.11 7.45
CA ALA A 259 -17.24 -2.14 7.44
C ALA A 259 -16.97 -0.92 8.33
N GLU A 260 -17.51 0.23 7.93
CA GLU A 260 -17.49 1.46 8.72
C GLU A 260 -17.99 1.20 10.15
N GLY A 261 -17.14 1.55 11.13
CA GLY A 261 -17.43 1.40 12.56
C GLY A 261 -16.95 0.08 13.19
N ASP A 262 -16.42 -0.86 12.42
CA ASP A 262 -15.72 -2.01 13.00
C ASP A 262 -14.31 -1.62 13.47
N GLN A 263 -14.08 -1.76 14.78
CA GLN A 263 -12.84 -1.32 15.41
C GLN A 263 -11.67 -2.28 15.19
N LEU A 264 -11.93 -3.55 14.87
CA LEU A 264 -10.88 -4.53 14.65
C LEU A 264 -10.30 -4.38 13.25
N GLY A 265 -11.14 -4.27 12.22
CA GLY A 265 -10.65 -4.07 10.85
C GLY A 265 -10.14 -2.65 10.58
N GLY A 266 -10.84 -1.63 11.09
CA GLY A 266 -10.43 -0.24 10.95
C GLY A 266 -10.47 0.29 9.51
N CYS A 267 -11.35 -0.29 8.67
CA CYS A 267 -11.68 0.22 7.34
C CYS A 267 -13.05 0.94 7.35
N HIS A 268 -13.44 1.50 6.21
CA HIS A 268 -14.57 2.41 6.06
C HIS A 268 -15.50 1.97 4.91
N VAL A 269 -15.72 0.65 4.75
CA VAL A 269 -16.60 0.12 3.71
C VAL A 269 -18.06 0.27 4.12
N SER A 270 -18.87 0.91 3.27
CA SER A 270 -20.29 1.13 3.54
C SER A 270 -21.14 -0.10 3.18
N PRO A 271 -22.33 -0.24 3.80
CA PRO A 271 -23.32 -1.25 3.38
C PRO A 271 -23.66 -1.17 1.88
N ALA A 272 -23.70 0.03 1.31
CA ALA A 272 -23.94 0.23 -0.12
C ALA A 272 -22.81 -0.39 -0.96
N CYS A 273 -21.55 -0.23 -0.56
CA CYS A 273 -20.43 -0.85 -1.26
C CYS A 273 -20.52 -2.38 -1.25
N TYR A 274 -20.89 -3.00 -0.12
CA TYR A 274 -21.15 -4.44 -0.08
C TYR A 274 -22.26 -4.90 -1.04
N ALA A 275 -23.34 -4.12 -1.17
CA ALA A 275 -24.39 -4.38 -2.16
C ALA A 275 -23.84 -4.30 -3.60
N HIS A 276 -23.05 -3.28 -3.92
CA HIS A 276 -22.42 -3.14 -5.25
C HIS A 276 -21.44 -4.28 -5.56
N MET A 277 -20.57 -4.64 -4.61
CA MET A 277 -19.64 -5.77 -4.75
C MET A 277 -20.40 -7.09 -4.98
N THR A 278 -21.48 -7.32 -4.22
CA THR A 278 -22.37 -8.49 -4.40
C THR A 278 -22.99 -8.50 -5.80
N HIS A 279 -23.52 -7.35 -6.24
CA HIS A 279 -24.14 -7.22 -7.55
C HIS A 279 -23.14 -7.50 -8.67
N MET A 280 -21.94 -6.94 -8.58
CA MET A 280 -20.85 -7.17 -9.52
C MET A 280 -20.44 -8.64 -9.65
N LEU A 281 -20.48 -9.42 -8.56
CA LEU A 281 -20.23 -10.85 -8.62
C LEU A 281 -21.45 -11.67 -9.10
N SER A 282 -22.67 -11.18 -8.88
CA SER A 282 -23.90 -11.89 -9.22
C SER A 282 -24.10 -12.14 -10.72
N VAL A 283 -23.34 -11.46 -11.59
CA VAL A 283 -23.39 -11.67 -13.06
C VAL A 283 -22.47 -12.79 -13.53
N LEU A 284 -21.55 -13.25 -12.68
CA LEU A 284 -20.64 -14.37 -12.97
C LEU A 284 -21.36 -15.71 -12.79
N ALA A 285 -20.79 -16.78 -13.34
CA ALA A 285 -21.28 -18.15 -13.13
C ALA A 285 -22.79 -18.36 -13.40
N GLY A 286 -23.39 -17.55 -14.28
CA GLY A 286 -24.84 -17.57 -14.54
C GLY A 286 -25.70 -17.22 -13.32
N GLY A 287 -25.14 -16.49 -12.35
CA GLY A 287 -25.79 -16.11 -11.10
C GLY A 287 -25.64 -17.11 -9.96
N LYS A 288 -24.88 -18.19 -10.13
CA LYS A 288 -24.56 -19.14 -9.07
C LYS A 288 -23.60 -18.51 -8.06
N LEU A 289 -24.19 -17.89 -7.04
CA LEU A 289 -23.48 -17.14 -6.01
C LEU A 289 -23.86 -17.64 -4.61
N VAL A 290 -22.87 -17.93 -3.78
CA VAL A 290 -23.05 -18.33 -2.39
C VAL A 290 -22.37 -17.30 -1.51
N VAL A 291 -23.05 -16.78 -0.50
CA VAL A 291 -22.49 -15.92 0.54
C VAL A 291 -22.40 -16.72 1.83
N ALA A 292 -21.22 -16.82 2.43
CA ALA A 292 -21.02 -17.49 3.71
C ALA A 292 -20.47 -16.47 4.73
N LEU A 293 -21.15 -16.30 5.86
CA LEU A 293 -20.74 -15.33 6.88
C LEU A 293 -19.41 -15.74 7.53
N GLU A 294 -18.44 -14.81 7.58
CA GLU A 294 -17.14 -14.95 8.26
C GLU A 294 -17.06 -14.01 9.48
N GLY A 295 -16.19 -12.99 9.49
CA GLY A 295 -16.00 -11.98 10.54
C GLY A 295 -17.00 -10.81 10.54
N GLY A 296 -16.72 -9.76 11.31
CA GLY A 296 -17.59 -8.60 11.54
C GLY A 296 -18.13 -8.54 12.96
N TYR A 297 -17.66 -7.58 13.75
CA TYR A 297 -17.76 -7.58 15.22
C TYR A 297 -18.49 -6.36 15.76
N ASN A 298 -18.60 -5.28 14.98
CA ASN A 298 -19.61 -4.27 15.21
C ASN A 298 -20.99 -4.78 14.77
N LEU A 299 -21.87 -5.10 15.74
CA LEU A 299 -23.18 -5.68 15.47
C LEU A 299 -24.07 -4.82 14.56
N HIS A 300 -23.97 -3.49 14.65
CA HIS A 300 -24.74 -2.60 13.80
C HIS A 300 -24.22 -2.64 12.36
N ALA A 301 -22.92 -2.40 12.17
CA ALA A 301 -22.27 -2.43 10.85
C ALA A 301 -22.44 -3.79 10.16
N LEU A 302 -22.26 -4.88 10.91
CA LEU A 302 -22.53 -6.25 10.47
C LEU A 302 -23.96 -6.42 9.97
N SER A 303 -24.96 -6.04 10.78
CA SER A 303 -26.37 -6.25 10.43
C SER A 303 -26.79 -5.44 9.20
N GLN A 304 -26.30 -4.20 9.06
CA GLN A 304 -26.64 -3.32 7.94
C GLN A 304 -25.95 -3.78 6.65
N SER A 305 -24.68 -4.17 6.73
CA SER A 305 -23.94 -4.65 5.56
C SER A 305 -24.48 -6.00 5.08
N ALA A 306 -24.77 -6.93 5.98
CA ALA A 306 -25.39 -8.21 5.64
C ALA A 306 -26.82 -8.04 5.08
N LEU A 307 -27.59 -7.07 5.59
CA LEU A 307 -28.89 -6.73 5.02
C LEU A 307 -28.76 -6.26 3.57
N ALA A 308 -27.84 -5.34 3.27
CA ALA A 308 -27.62 -4.82 1.93
C ALA A 308 -27.19 -5.93 0.94
N VAL A 309 -26.37 -6.89 1.39
CA VAL A 309 -26.05 -8.10 0.63
C VAL A 309 -27.31 -8.94 0.39
N GLY A 310 -28.11 -9.18 1.44
CA GLY A 310 -29.36 -9.95 1.34
C GLY A 310 -30.37 -9.36 0.36
N GLU A 311 -30.58 -8.03 0.40
CA GLU A 311 -31.42 -7.28 -0.55
C GLU A 311 -30.92 -7.42 -1.99
N THR A 312 -29.60 -7.35 -2.20
CA THR A 312 -29.00 -7.55 -3.52
C THR A 312 -29.23 -8.97 -4.05
N LEU A 313 -29.09 -9.99 -3.19
CA LEU A 313 -29.29 -11.39 -3.60
C LEU A 313 -30.72 -11.69 -4.05
N ILE A 314 -31.71 -11.05 -3.43
CA ILE A 314 -33.13 -11.17 -3.81
C ILE A 314 -33.52 -10.27 -4.99
N GLY A 315 -32.56 -9.56 -5.59
CA GLY A 315 -32.70 -8.78 -6.82
C GLY A 315 -33.11 -7.33 -6.62
N ASP A 316 -33.05 -6.79 -5.39
CA ASP A 316 -33.27 -5.37 -5.18
C ASP A 316 -32.09 -4.55 -5.71
N VAL A 317 -32.35 -3.29 -6.06
CA VAL A 317 -31.35 -2.41 -6.65
C VAL A 317 -30.38 -1.95 -5.56
N PRO A 318 -29.06 -2.11 -5.73
CA PRO A 318 -28.07 -1.58 -4.79
C PRO A 318 -28.27 -0.07 -4.57
N PRO A 319 -28.10 0.43 -3.33
CA PRO A 319 -28.16 1.86 -3.05
C PRO A 319 -27.16 2.65 -3.90
N GLU A 320 -27.50 3.89 -4.27
CA GLU A 320 -26.59 4.76 -5.01
C GLU A 320 -25.32 5.07 -4.20
N LEU A 321 -24.15 4.87 -4.81
CA LEU A 321 -22.88 5.32 -4.26
C LEU A 321 -22.61 6.77 -4.70
N PRO A 322 -22.16 7.67 -3.80
CA PRO A 322 -21.73 9.00 -4.20
C PRO A 322 -20.51 8.92 -5.13
N PRO A 323 -20.09 10.02 -5.80
CA PRO A 323 -18.83 10.05 -6.52
C PRO A 323 -17.66 9.60 -5.64
N LEU A 324 -17.05 8.49 -6.01
CA LEU A 324 -15.96 7.88 -5.25
C LEU A 324 -14.60 8.26 -5.84
N VAL A 325 -13.61 8.45 -4.97
CA VAL A 325 -12.20 8.59 -5.32
C VAL A 325 -11.44 7.56 -4.48
N ALA A 326 -10.72 6.66 -5.12
CA ALA A 326 -9.81 5.74 -4.43
C ALA A 326 -8.61 6.52 -3.90
N GLY A 327 -8.13 6.17 -2.71
CA GLY A 327 -6.97 6.81 -2.11
C GLY A 327 -5.66 6.41 -2.80
N ASP A 328 -4.61 7.20 -2.59
CA ASP A 328 -3.29 6.93 -3.16
C ASP A 328 -2.76 5.56 -2.72
N ALA A 329 -2.94 5.21 -1.44
CA ALA A 329 -2.54 3.91 -0.92
C ALA A 329 -3.30 2.75 -1.58
N GLY A 330 -4.61 2.90 -1.83
CA GLY A 330 -5.42 1.87 -2.48
C GLY A 330 -5.06 1.69 -3.96
N THR A 331 -4.91 2.81 -4.69
CA THR A 331 -4.54 2.80 -6.11
C THR A 331 -3.13 2.26 -6.36
N GLU A 332 -2.15 2.65 -5.55
CA GLU A 332 -0.78 2.11 -5.60
C GLU A 332 -0.77 0.61 -5.31
N THR A 333 -1.49 0.16 -4.27
CA THR A 333 -1.61 -1.27 -3.95
C THR A 333 -2.19 -2.06 -5.12
N VAL A 334 -3.27 -1.56 -5.72
CA VAL A 334 -3.91 -2.20 -6.89
C VAL A 334 -2.96 -2.25 -8.08
N TRP A 335 -2.16 -1.20 -8.30
CA TRP A 335 -1.15 -1.17 -9.36
C TRP A 335 -0.03 -2.19 -9.13
N GLN A 336 0.48 -2.30 -7.91
CA GLN A 336 1.52 -3.28 -7.54
C GLN A 336 1.00 -4.72 -7.68
N VAL A 337 -0.22 -5.00 -7.22
CA VAL A 337 -0.86 -6.31 -7.40
C VAL A 337 -1.05 -6.60 -8.89
N ALA A 338 -1.48 -5.62 -9.69
CA ALA A 338 -1.60 -5.78 -11.13
C ALA A 338 -0.26 -6.17 -11.76
N HIS A 339 0.85 -5.59 -11.30
CA HIS A 339 2.19 -5.95 -11.78
C HIS A 339 2.50 -7.42 -11.57
N TYR A 340 2.34 -7.95 -10.34
CA TYR A 340 2.52 -9.38 -10.06
C TYR A 340 1.58 -10.27 -10.87
N GLN A 341 0.29 -9.91 -10.91
CA GLN A 341 -0.74 -10.73 -11.53
C GLN A 341 -0.70 -10.72 -13.07
N SER A 342 -0.12 -9.69 -13.67
CA SER A 342 0.00 -9.57 -15.13
C SER A 342 0.84 -10.67 -15.79
N GLN A 343 1.67 -11.37 -15.01
CA GLN A 343 2.44 -12.54 -15.42
C GLN A 343 1.54 -13.74 -15.72
N PHE A 344 0.37 -13.81 -15.08
CA PHE A 344 -0.54 -14.96 -15.13
C PHE A 344 -1.84 -14.65 -15.88
N TRP A 345 -2.27 -13.39 -15.88
CA TRP A 345 -3.56 -12.96 -16.42
C TRP A 345 -3.39 -12.04 -17.63
N ARG A 346 -4.05 -12.38 -18.74
CA ARG A 346 -3.97 -11.60 -19.99
C ARG A 346 -4.67 -10.25 -19.85
N CYS A 347 -5.78 -10.20 -19.12
CA CYS A 347 -6.60 -9.01 -18.91
C CYS A 347 -5.96 -7.93 -18.02
N ILE A 348 -4.90 -8.27 -17.27
CA ILE A 348 -4.27 -7.36 -16.32
C ILE A 348 -3.15 -6.56 -16.96
N ASN A 349 -3.14 -5.25 -16.71
CA ASN A 349 -2.10 -4.30 -17.10
C ASN A 349 -1.74 -3.41 -15.89
N PRO A 350 -0.51 -2.87 -15.81
CA PRO A 350 0.59 -3.03 -16.78
C PRO A 350 1.17 -4.45 -16.78
N LYS A 351 1.86 -4.83 -17.86
CA LYS A 351 2.60 -6.09 -17.91
C LYS A 351 3.87 -6.00 -17.06
N ALA A 352 4.22 -7.09 -16.38
CA ALA A 352 5.46 -7.21 -15.64
C ALA A 352 6.64 -7.09 -16.60
N CYS A 353 7.67 -6.35 -16.19
CA CYS A 353 8.84 -6.05 -17.00
C CYS A 353 10.11 -6.52 -16.29
N GLU A 354 10.12 -7.79 -15.86
CA GLU A 354 11.31 -8.38 -15.26
C GLU A 354 12.31 -8.78 -16.35
N PRO A 355 13.60 -8.47 -16.18
CA PRO A 355 14.63 -8.93 -17.10
C PRO A 355 14.68 -10.46 -17.10
N ASN A 356 14.79 -11.07 -18.28
CA ASN A 356 14.99 -12.51 -18.35
C ASN A 356 16.33 -12.86 -17.67
N PRO A 357 16.35 -13.72 -16.64
CA PRO A 357 17.56 -14.07 -15.90
C PRO A 357 18.66 -14.72 -16.75
N GLU A 358 18.34 -15.15 -17.98
CA GLU A 358 19.31 -15.71 -18.94
C GLU A 358 20.02 -14.64 -19.80
N VAL A 359 19.68 -13.36 -19.64
CA VAL A 359 20.27 -12.27 -20.44
C VAL A 359 21.46 -11.65 -19.69
N ASP A 360 22.66 -11.83 -20.24
CA ASP A 360 23.84 -11.11 -19.79
C ASP A 360 23.78 -9.61 -20.17
N ASN A 361 24.43 -8.74 -19.40
CA ASN A 361 24.55 -7.29 -19.64
C ASN A 361 23.24 -6.49 -19.52
N VAL A 362 22.43 -6.78 -18.49
CA VAL A 362 21.26 -5.96 -18.16
C VAL A 362 21.69 -4.77 -17.30
N PHE A 363 21.26 -3.57 -17.69
CA PHE A 363 21.47 -2.33 -16.94
C PHE A 363 20.12 -1.71 -16.57
N SER A 364 19.98 -1.27 -15.32
CA SER A 364 18.80 -0.53 -14.90
C SER A 364 18.79 0.88 -15.48
N VAL A 365 17.60 1.46 -15.68
CA VAL A 365 17.48 2.85 -16.12
C VAL A 365 18.24 3.81 -15.20
N PRO A 366 18.16 3.70 -13.85
CA PRO A 366 19.01 4.50 -12.95
C PRO A 366 20.52 4.36 -13.22
N GLN A 367 21.02 3.17 -13.55
CA GLN A 367 22.44 2.97 -13.89
C GLN A 367 22.84 3.69 -15.19
N LEU A 368 21.95 3.71 -16.18
CA LEU A 368 22.19 4.44 -17.43
C LEU A 368 22.16 5.96 -17.18
N LEU A 369 21.22 6.42 -16.36
CA LEU A 369 21.03 7.83 -16.03
C LEU A 369 22.22 8.41 -15.23
N LYS A 370 22.71 7.69 -14.21
CA LYS A 370 23.90 8.13 -13.44
C LYS A 370 25.14 8.22 -14.34
N ALA A 371 25.36 7.23 -15.21
CA ALA A 371 26.51 7.22 -16.12
C ALA A 371 26.42 8.35 -17.15
N HIS A 372 25.22 8.61 -17.68
CA HIS A 372 24.97 9.72 -18.59
C HIS A 372 25.28 11.07 -17.92
N ARG A 373 24.76 11.33 -16.72
CA ARG A 373 24.99 12.58 -15.98
C ARG A 373 26.47 12.77 -15.67
N ALA A 374 27.15 11.76 -15.12
CA ALA A 374 28.57 11.84 -14.80
C ALA A 374 29.42 12.17 -16.04
N MET A 375 29.12 11.52 -17.17
CA MET A 375 29.82 11.79 -18.43
C MET A 375 29.52 13.19 -18.97
N GLU A 376 28.24 13.62 -18.98
CA GLU A 376 27.85 14.94 -19.47
C GLU A 376 28.49 16.06 -18.64
N LEU A 377 28.41 15.96 -17.31
CA LEU A 377 28.93 16.98 -16.41
C LEU A 377 30.45 17.05 -16.43
N SER A 378 31.14 15.92 -16.59
CA SER A 378 32.59 15.89 -16.79
C SER A 378 33.01 16.57 -18.10
N GLN A 379 32.33 16.28 -19.20
CA GLN A 379 32.70 16.83 -20.52
C GLN A 379 32.38 18.32 -20.68
N GLN A 380 31.29 18.79 -20.10
CA GLN A 380 30.82 20.16 -20.31
C GLN A 380 31.25 21.15 -19.22
N TYR A 381 31.43 20.67 -17.98
CA TYR A 381 31.68 21.52 -16.82
C TYR A 381 32.89 21.08 -15.99
N GLU A 382 33.63 20.06 -16.44
CA GLU A 382 34.80 19.51 -15.74
C GLU A 382 34.48 19.01 -14.33
N LEU A 383 33.26 18.54 -14.07
CA LEU A 383 32.92 17.91 -12.80
C LEU A 383 33.45 16.47 -12.75
N PHE A 384 34.08 16.10 -11.63
CA PHE A 384 34.67 14.78 -11.43
C PHE A 384 34.07 14.07 -10.22
N ALA A 385 33.96 12.75 -10.31
CA ALA A 385 33.41 11.94 -9.23
C ALA A 385 34.28 11.98 -7.96
N ILE A 386 33.62 12.08 -6.82
CA ILE A 386 34.27 12.02 -5.51
C ILE A 386 34.46 10.57 -5.08
N PRO A 387 35.68 10.14 -4.74
CA PRO A 387 35.91 8.84 -4.13
C PRO A 387 35.52 8.85 -2.65
N PHE A 388 34.81 7.81 -2.21
CA PHE A 388 34.49 7.60 -0.79
C PHE A 388 35.48 6.62 -0.16
N SER A 389 36.00 6.97 1.01
CA SER A 389 36.77 6.04 1.85
C SER A 389 35.91 5.04 2.60
N ASP A 390 34.63 5.36 2.81
CA ASP A 390 33.64 4.45 3.39
C ASP A 390 33.13 3.48 2.31
N PRO A 391 33.34 2.16 2.45
CA PRO A 391 32.98 1.18 1.41
C PRO A 391 31.48 1.13 1.11
N ASP A 392 30.63 1.37 2.10
CA ASP A 392 29.17 1.37 1.96
C ASP A 392 28.70 2.61 1.19
N LEU A 393 29.29 3.79 1.45
CA LEU A 393 29.05 4.97 0.61
C LEU A 393 29.62 4.80 -0.79
N GLN A 394 30.81 4.21 -0.93
CA GLN A 394 31.43 3.95 -2.24
C GLN A 394 30.57 3.01 -3.08
N GLY A 395 30.07 1.91 -2.50
CA GLY A 395 29.21 0.97 -3.21
C GLY A 395 27.85 1.54 -3.60
N ARG A 396 27.34 2.54 -2.86
CA ARG A 396 26.00 3.11 -3.09
C ARG A 396 25.98 4.36 -3.96
N PHE A 397 26.96 5.26 -3.80
CA PHE A 397 26.93 6.62 -4.36
C PHE A 397 28.09 6.94 -5.30
N LYS A 398 28.91 5.94 -5.66
CA LYS A 398 29.91 6.12 -6.73
C LYS A 398 29.23 6.67 -7.99
N ASP A 399 29.90 7.65 -8.61
CA ASP A 399 29.47 8.37 -9.81
C ASP A 399 28.18 9.20 -9.67
N GLN A 400 27.61 9.30 -8.46
CA GLN A 400 26.45 10.17 -8.14
C GLN A 400 26.85 11.47 -7.44
N VAL A 401 28.08 11.53 -6.90
CA VAL A 401 28.61 12.74 -6.26
C VAL A 401 29.77 13.28 -7.05
N LEU A 402 29.60 14.47 -7.59
CA LEU A 402 30.55 15.12 -8.50
C LEU A 402 30.95 16.49 -7.96
N ALA A 403 32.18 16.90 -8.20
CA ALA A 403 32.66 18.21 -7.81
C ALA A 403 33.51 18.89 -8.89
N THR A 404 33.45 20.21 -8.91
CA THR A 404 34.36 21.04 -9.73
C THR A 404 35.79 20.97 -9.18
N PRO A 405 36.84 21.06 -10.01
CA PRO A 405 38.24 21.03 -9.55
C PRO A 405 38.56 22.19 -8.62
N SER A 406 37.88 23.32 -8.81
CA SER A 406 38.07 24.55 -8.05
C SER A 406 37.51 24.49 -6.62
N LEU A 407 37.05 23.34 -6.13
CA LEU A 407 36.48 23.22 -4.78
C LEU A 407 37.47 23.66 -3.67
N TYR A 408 38.78 23.50 -3.93
CA TYR A 408 39.85 23.85 -2.99
C TYR A 408 40.82 24.89 -3.54
N ASP A 409 40.47 25.56 -4.64
CA ASP A 409 41.28 26.66 -5.13
C ASP A 409 41.16 27.85 -4.19
N ASP A 410 42.25 28.55 -3.91
CA ASP A 410 42.26 29.74 -3.04
C ASP A 410 41.34 30.86 -3.56
N ASP A 411 41.03 30.86 -4.87
CA ASP A 411 40.14 31.83 -5.51
C ASP A 411 38.64 31.46 -5.41
N ALA A 412 38.31 30.27 -4.87
CA ALA A 412 36.94 29.78 -4.75
C ALA A 412 36.17 30.46 -3.61
N LYS A 413 35.69 31.68 -3.85
CA LYS A 413 34.98 32.48 -2.85
C LYS A 413 33.62 31.93 -2.43
N THR A 414 33.01 31.07 -3.25
CA THR A 414 31.67 30.55 -2.99
C THR A 414 31.58 29.08 -3.41
N VAL A 415 31.11 28.25 -2.47
CA VAL A 415 30.83 26.84 -2.67
C VAL A 415 29.32 26.62 -2.63
N VAL A 416 28.82 25.87 -3.60
CA VAL A 416 27.42 25.45 -3.66
C VAL A 416 27.37 23.94 -3.40
N LEU A 417 26.65 23.54 -2.36
CA LEU A 417 26.28 22.15 -2.13
C LEU A 417 24.86 21.96 -2.65
N PHE A 418 24.74 21.28 -3.78
CA PHE A 418 23.48 21.01 -4.44
C PHE A 418 23.10 19.54 -4.29
N VAL A 419 22.00 19.28 -3.58
CA VAL A 419 21.51 17.95 -3.25
C VAL A 419 20.13 17.78 -3.86
N HIS A 420 19.96 16.84 -4.77
CA HIS A 420 18.75 16.77 -5.58
C HIS A 420 18.38 15.36 -6.01
N ASP A 421 17.09 15.15 -6.26
CA ASP A 421 16.62 14.01 -7.03
C ASP A 421 17.05 14.14 -8.50
N PHE A 422 17.16 13.01 -9.20
CA PHE A 422 17.38 13.01 -10.64
C PHE A 422 16.18 13.59 -11.40
N GLY A 423 16.41 14.08 -12.62
CA GLY A 423 15.36 14.62 -13.49
C GLY A 423 14.21 13.66 -13.78
N ASN A 424 13.12 14.17 -14.36
CA ASN A 424 11.93 13.36 -14.63
C ASN A 424 12.07 12.61 -15.96
N LEU A 425 11.92 11.29 -15.93
CA LEU A 425 11.82 10.50 -17.16
C LEU A 425 10.36 10.47 -17.63
N ARG A 426 10.13 10.97 -18.85
CA ARG A 426 8.85 10.86 -19.56
C ARG A 426 8.97 9.67 -20.51
N VAL A 427 8.23 8.60 -20.21
CA VAL A 427 8.27 7.35 -20.98
C VAL A 427 6.95 7.18 -21.71
N GLU A 428 7.03 7.01 -23.03
CA GLU A 428 5.93 6.50 -23.84
C GLU A 428 6.24 5.03 -24.15
N LEU A 429 5.27 4.14 -23.95
CA LEU A 429 5.42 2.73 -24.30
C LEU A 429 4.99 2.51 -25.76
N GLU A 430 5.60 1.53 -26.44
CA GLU A 430 5.17 1.14 -27.79
C GLU A 430 3.69 0.67 -27.81
N SER A 431 3.25 0.04 -26.72
CA SER A 431 1.88 -0.41 -26.50
C SER A 431 1.63 -0.63 -25.01
N GLY A 432 0.39 -0.52 -24.52
CA GLY A 432 0.07 -0.93 -23.15
C GLY A 432 0.26 -2.43 -22.89
N LEU A 433 0.38 -3.23 -23.96
CA LEU A 433 0.60 -4.69 -23.90
C LEU A 433 2.07 -5.07 -23.84
N THR A 434 2.98 -4.19 -24.26
CA THR A 434 4.43 -4.42 -24.24
C THR A 434 5.08 -3.36 -23.37
N THR A 435 5.95 -3.75 -22.46
CA THR A 435 6.68 -2.78 -21.61
C THR A 435 7.87 -2.14 -22.32
N ASN A 436 7.92 -2.24 -23.64
CA ASN A 436 8.96 -1.63 -24.47
C ASN A 436 8.79 -0.11 -24.49
N ILE A 437 9.90 0.60 -24.25
CA ILE A 437 9.96 2.05 -24.35
C ILE A 437 10.01 2.47 -25.83
N LYS A 438 9.10 3.34 -26.23
CA LYS A 438 9.16 4.04 -27.51
C LYS A 438 10.20 5.15 -27.41
N MET A 439 11.41 4.83 -27.82
CA MET A 439 12.60 5.66 -27.59
C MET A 439 12.48 7.06 -28.19
N GLU A 440 11.93 7.20 -29.40
CA GLU A 440 11.78 8.47 -30.10
C GLU A 440 10.78 9.45 -29.46
N SER A 441 9.90 8.97 -28.58
CA SER A 441 8.88 9.78 -27.90
C SER A 441 9.05 9.79 -26.38
N SER A 442 10.18 9.28 -25.89
CA SER A 442 10.55 9.27 -24.47
C SER A 442 11.68 10.25 -24.21
N TYR A 443 11.62 11.00 -23.11
CA TYR A 443 12.51 12.12 -22.84
C TYR A 443 12.96 12.15 -21.38
N LEU A 444 14.25 12.41 -21.17
CA LEU A 444 14.76 12.85 -19.87
C LEU A 444 14.59 14.37 -19.75
N VAL A 445 13.89 14.81 -18.70
CA VAL A 445 13.72 16.23 -18.36
C VAL A 445 14.59 16.55 -17.15
N ASP A 446 15.85 16.93 -17.41
CA ASP A 446 16.81 17.30 -16.37
C ASP A 446 16.79 18.81 -16.07
N ALA A 447 15.95 19.20 -15.10
CA ALA A 447 15.90 20.58 -14.62
C ALA A 447 17.10 20.94 -13.72
N SER A 448 17.80 19.96 -13.14
CA SER A 448 18.93 20.18 -12.23
C SER A 448 20.10 20.86 -12.92
N ARG A 449 20.26 20.61 -14.23
CA ARG A 449 21.25 21.27 -15.09
C ARG A 449 21.20 22.80 -15.02
N ARG A 450 20.02 23.39 -14.78
CA ARG A 450 19.89 24.85 -14.62
C ARG A 450 20.68 25.39 -13.44
N VAL A 451 20.83 24.61 -12.36
CA VAL A 451 21.64 24.98 -11.20
C VAL A 451 23.12 24.89 -11.55
N VAL A 452 23.54 23.83 -12.25
CA VAL A 452 24.93 23.66 -12.72
C VAL A 452 25.35 24.78 -13.68
N ASP A 453 24.49 25.14 -14.63
CA ASP A 453 24.71 26.28 -15.53
C ASP A 453 24.91 27.58 -14.75
N TRP A 454 24.07 27.80 -13.74
CA TRP A 454 24.13 28.99 -12.90
C TRP A 454 25.42 29.03 -12.07
N THR A 455 25.85 27.93 -11.45
CA THR A 455 27.12 27.90 -10.69
C THR A 455 28.32 28.14 -11.60
N ASN A 456 28.35 27.48 -12.77
CA ASN A 456 29.42 27.63 -13.74
C ASN A 456 29.51 29.07 -14.28
N THR A 457 28.38 29.67 -14.66
CA THR A 457 28.33 31.06 -15.17
C THR A 457 28.86 32.07 -14.16
N ASN A 458 28.71 31.81 -12.86
CA ASN A 458 29.18 32.69 -11.79
C ASN A 458 30.58 32.31 -11.27
N GLY A 459 31.21 31.26 -11.80
CA GLY A 459 32.52 30.78 -11.35
C GLY A 459 32.51 30.25 -9.91
N TYR A 460 31.39 29.67 -9.47
CA TYR A 460 31.29 29.06 -8.14
C TYR A 460 31.78 27.62 -8.16
N ALA A 461 32.44 27.20 -7.08
CA ALA A 461 32.71 25.78 -6.86
C ALA A 461 31.39 25.06 -6.57
N LEU A 462 31.20 23.89 -7.18
CA LEU A 462 29.98 23.09 -7.03
C LEU A 462 30.33 21.70 -6.52
N LEU A 463 29.57 21.26 -5.53
CA LEU A 463 29.43 19.88 -5.10
C LEU A 463 28.00 19.42 -5.44
N ASP A 464 27.87 18.63 -6.50
CA ASP A 464 26.62 18.06 -7.04
C ASP A 464 26.40 16.68 -6.42
N VAL A 465 25.27 16.50 -5.74
CA VAL A 465 24.88 15.27 -5.04
C VAL A 465 23.54 14.80 -5.57
N ASP A 466 23.60 13.87 -6.51
CA ASP A 466 22.42 13.24 -7.11
C ASP A 466 21.93 12.08 -6.24
N ILE A 467 20.63 12.09 -5.92
CA ILE A 467 19.98 11.11 -5.06
C ILE A 467 19.12 10.17 -5.92
N LEU A 468 19.68 9.02 -6.31
CA LEU A 468 18.96 7.90 -6.91
C LEU A 468 18.74 6.81 -5.86
N THR A 469 17.71 6.97 -5.02
CA THR A 469 17.46 6.11 -3.83
C THR A 469 16.73 4.81 -4.15
N ASN A 470 15.98 4.73 -5.23
CA ASN A 470 15.28 3.52 -5.63
C ASN A 470 16.17 2.68 -6.56
N HIS A 471 16.73 1.62 -5.97
CA HIS A 471 17.33 0.42 -6.58
C HIS A 471 18.87 0.33 -6.56
N VAL A 472 19.38 -0.61 -5.74
CA VAL A 472 19.97 -1.92 -6.14
C VAL A 472 21.41 -1.73 -6.58
N VAL A 473 22.35 -1.70 -5.62
CA VAL A 473 23.15 -2.88 -5.25
C VAL A 473 23.74 -3.51 -6.52
N GLU A 474 24.93 -3.07 -6.90
CA GLU A 474 25.69 -3.61 -8.05
C GLU A 474 26.12 -5.07 -7.84
N ASP A 475 25.89 -5.63 -6.65
CA ASP A 475 26.21 -7.02 -6.31
C ASP A 475 25.16 -7.59 -5.35
N TYR A 476 24.27 -8.46 -5.85
CA TYR A 476 23.14 -9.06 -5.10
C TYR A 476 23.53 -9.75 -3.77
N ASN A 477 24.83 -9.85 -3.43
CA ASN A 477 25.35 -10.62 -2.32
C ASN A 477 26.11 -9.82 -1.23
N GLU A 478 26.41 -8.52 -1.38
CA GLU A 478 27.35 -7.83 -0.45
C GLU A 478 26.76 -6.68 0.40
N LEU A 479 25.62 -6.10 0.02
CA LEU A 479 25.01 -4.98 0.77
C LEU A 479 23.53 -5.25 1.07
N GLU A 480 23.13 -5.05 2.33
CA GLU A 480 21.72 -5.16 2.71
C GLU A 480 20.85 -4.16 1.91
N PRO A 481 19.71 -4.61 1.37
CA PRO A 481 18.73 -3.74 0.72
C PRO A 481 18.30 -2.64 1.68
N MET A 482 18.10 -1.41 1.18
CA MET A 482 17.45 -0.36 1.98
C MET A 482 15.97 -0.75 2.13
N SER A 483 15.60 -1.32 3.27
CA SER A 483 14.19 -1.57 3.60
C SER A 483 13.60 -0.38 4.37
N GLY A 484 12.50 0.16 3.84
CA GLY A 484 11.73 1.22 4.48
C GLY A 484 12.33 2.64 4.39
N VAL A 485 11.47 3.62 4.67
CA VAL A 485 11.79 5.05 4.65
C VAL A 485 12.91 5.40 5.64
N ASP A 486 12.92 4.74 6.80
CA ASP A 486 13.91 4.97 7.85
C ASP A 486 15.32 4.50 7.46
N GLY A 487 15.42 3.38 6.73
CA GLY A 487 16.70 2.87 6.21
C GLY A 487 17.33 3.86 5.23
N THR A 488 16.54 4.33 4.26
CA THR A 488 16.96 5.33 3.26
C THR A 488 17.43 6.63 3.92
N ARG A 489 16.65 7.14 4.88
CA ARG A 489 16.99 8.37 5.61
C ARG A 489 18.30 8.25 6.38
N LYS A 490 18.56 7.10 7.01
CA LYS A 490 19.81 6.83 7.75
C LYS A 490 21.04 6.88 6.84
N VAL A 491 20.95 6.27 5.66
CA VAL A 491 22.04 6.24 4.68
C VAL A 491 22.29 7.63 4.09
N LEU A 492 21.25 8.35 3.68
CA LEU A 492 21.39 9.73 3.18
C LEU A 492 22.00 10.66 4.23
N ARG A 493 21.61 10.53 5.50
CA ARG A 493 22.22 11.28 6.60
C ARG A 493 23.71 10.98 6.71
N LYS A 494 24.13 9.71 6.61
CA LYS A 494 25.54 9.31 6.62
C LYS A 494 26.32 9.95 5.45
N LEU A 495 25.76 9.91 4.23
CA LEU A 495 26.34 10.54 3.05
C LEU A 495 26.55 12.05 3.27
N MET A 496 25.50 12.76 3.68
CA MET A 496 25.58 14.21 3.86
C MET A 496 26.61 14.63 4.91
N LEU A 497 26.72 13.90 6.01
CA LEU A 497 27.73 14.18 7.04
C LEU A 497 29.14 13.91 6.52
N TYR A 498 29.34 12.83 5.76
CA TYR A 498 30.62 12.52 5.14
C TYR A 498 31.07 13.64 4.19
N LEU A 499 30.18 14.07 3.29
CA LEU A 499 30.48 15.14 2.33
C LEU A 499 30.73 16.48 3.03
N TRP A 500 29.98 16.78 4.09
CA TRP A 500 30.21 17.98 4.88
C TRP A 500 31.60 17.97 5.53
N ASP A 501 31.89 16.94 6.33
CA ASP A 501 33.09 16.91 7.18
C ASP A 501 34.38 16.75 6.36
N ASN A 502 34.33 16.04 5.22
CA ASN A 502 35.53 15.73 4.43
C ASN A 502 35.71 16.66 3.22
N TYR A 503 34.68 17.43 2.83
CA TYR A 503 34.77 18.28 1.65
C TYR A 503 34.32 19.72 1.89
N VAL A 504 33.07 19.92 2.30
CA VAL A 504 32.50 21.27 2.38
C VAL A 504 33.13 22.09 3.49
N ASP A 505 33.29 21.52 4.69
CA ASP A 505 33.85 22.23 5.85
C ASP A 505 35.34 22.59 5.64
N LEU A 506 36.05 21.78 4.86
CA LEU A 506 37.47 21.98 4.55
C LEU A 506 37.72 22.96 3.39
N ALA A 507 36.70 23.31 2.61
CA ALA A 507 36.86 24.22 1.49
C ALA A 507 37.27 25.63 1.97
N PRO A 508 38.18 26.36 1.30
CA PRO A 508 38.66 27.68 1.73
C PRO A 508 37.64 28.81 1.48
N ALA A 509 36.40 28.49 1.11
CA ALA A 509 35.42 29.46 0.66
C ALA A 509 34.93 30.41 1.75
N ASP A 510 34.60 31.65 1.37
CA ASP A 510 33.99 32.65 2.24
C ASP A 510 32.49 32.40 2.46
N LYS A 511 31.83 31.79 1.46
CA LYS A 511 30.38 31.61 1.42
C LYS A 511 30.01 30.21 0.98
N ILE A 512 29.02 29.64 1.66
CA ILE A 512 28.41 28.36 1.33
C ILE A 512 26.93 28.62 1.02
N ILE A 513 26.44 28.04 -0.08
CA ILE A 513 25.03 28.03 -0.46
C ILE A 513 24.57 26.58 -0.49
N LEU A 514 23.49 26.30 0.23
CA LEU A 514 22.89 24.98 0.29
C LEU A 514 21.64 24.97 -0.58
N ILE A 515 21.52 24.03 -1.51
CA ILE A 515 20.33 23.88 -2.36
C ILE A 515 19.83 22.44 -2.24
N GLY A 516 18.62 22.27 -1.73
CA GLY A 516 17.90 20.99 -1.68
C GLY A 516 16.76 20.98 -2.69
N HIS A 517 16.64 19.90 -3.46
CA HIS A 517 15.51 19.64 -4.35
C HIS A 517 14.95 18.24 -4.10
N GLY A 518 13.62 18.12 -3.99
CA GLY A 518 12.95 16.84 -3.76
C GLY A 518 13.42 16.15 -2.47
N THR A 519 13.87 14.89 -2.52
CA THR A 519 14.37 14.18 -1.33
C THR A 519 15.61 14.85 -0.70
N GLY A 520 16.38 15.58 -1.51
CA GLY A 520 17.51 16.40 -1.04
C GLY A 520 17.11 17.45 -0.01
N CYS A 521 15.84 17.89 0.00
CA CYS A 521 15.33 18.81 1.00
C CYS A 521 15.39 18.23 2.42
N GLN A 522 14.96 16.97 2.59
CA GLN A 522 14.99 16.29 3.87
C GLN A 522 16.43 15.99 4.32
N ALA A 523 17.29 15.55 3.39
CA ALA A 523 18.70 15.28 3.66
C ALA A 523 19.43 16.54 4.17
N MET A 524 19.10 17.71 3.61
CA MET A 524 19.66 19.00 4.03
C MET A 524 19.23 19.39 5.45
N ILE A 525 17.95 19.19 5.80
CA ILE A 525 17.47 19.45 7.17
C ILE A 525 18.16 18.54 8.19
N ASP A 526 18.36 17.26 7.85
CA ASP A 526 19.03 16.31 8.74
C ASP A 526 20.52 16.65 8.94
N LEU A 527 21.18 17.19 7.93
CA LEU A 527 22.54 17.75 8.04
C LEU A 527 22.59 18.94 8.99
N LEU A 528 21.73 19.95 8.77
CA LEU A 528 21.66 21.15 9.62
C LEU A 528 21.38 20.79 11.08
N HIS A 529 20.50 19.84 11.32
CA HIS A 529 20.22 19.34 12.67
C HIS A 529 21.45 18.65 13.28
N SER A 530 22.15 17.82 12.51
CA SER A 530 23.35 17.10 12.99
C SER A 530 24.55 18.01 13.26
N ARG A 531 24.54 19.25 12.76
CA ARG A 531 25.59 20.27 12.93
C ARG A 531 25.10 21.52 13.67
N ALA A 532 23.92 21.48 14.30
CA ALA A 532 23.27 22.65 14.90
C ALA A 532 24.15 23.41 15.92
N LEU A 533 24.97 22.69 16.70
CA LEU A 533 25.88 23.28 17.69
C LEU A 533 27.05 24.07 17.09
N TYR A 534 27.37 23.80 15.82
CA TYR A 534 28.50 24.39 15.09
C TYR A 534 28.05 24.77 13.68
N LEU A 535 26.92 25.48 13.58
CA LEU A 535 26.47 26.00 12.28
C LEU A 535 27.54 26.92 11.72
N ASP A 536 28.07 26.53 10.57
CA ASP A 536 29.12 27.26 9.90
C ASP A 536 28.62 28.65 9.50
N ALA A 537 29.31 29.68 9.98
CA ALA A 537 28.99 31.07 9.72
C ALA A 537 29.09 31.43 8.22
N ARG A 538 29.77 30.60 7.43
CA ARG A 538 29.87 30.73 5.97
C ARG A 538 28.57 30.38 5.26
N ILE A 539 27.63 29.66 5.88
CA ILE A 539 26.34 29.34 5.25
C ILE A 539 25.52 30.61 5.10
N THR A 540 25.40 31.10 3.86
CA THR A 540 24.75 32.37 3.53
C THR A 540 23.29 32.21 3.11
N ALA A 541 22.93 31.06 2.54
CA ALA A 541 21.57 30.76 2.11
C ALA A 541 21.29 29.26 2.08
N VAL A 542 20.05 28.89 2.42
CA VAL A 542 19.52 27.53 2.28
C VAL A 542 18.27 27.55 1.41
N ILE A 543 18.33 26.96 0.24
CA ILE A 543 17.25 26.95 -0.74
C ILE A 543 16.61 25.58 -0.77
N GLN A 544 15.28 25.54 -0.67
CA GLN A 544 14.51 24.30 -0.64
C GLN A 544 13.47 24.35 -1.75
N VAL A 545 13.49 23.36 -2.63
CA VAL A 545 12.56 23.20 -3.75
C VAL A 545 11.89 21.84 -3.63
N ASN A 546 10.81 21.77 -2.83
CA ASN A 546 10.22 20.50 -2.40
C ASN A 546 9.04 20.03 -3.26
N GLY A 547 8.59 20.83 -4.22
CA GLY A 547 7.40 20.51 -5.02
C GLY A 547 6.13 20.40 -4.17
N MET A 548 5.36 19.33 -4.38
CA MET A 548 4.14 19.03 -3.61
C MET A 548 4.39 18.10 -2.40
N ASN A 549 5.65 17.74 -2.14
CA ASN A 549 5.99 16.84 -1.05
C ASN A 549 5.79 17.51 0.31
N THR A 550 5.55 16.70 1.35
CA THR A 550 5.56 17.16 2.73
C THR A 550 6.90 17.84 3.04
N LEU A 551 6.84 19.08 3.52
CA LEU A 551 8.05 19.85 3.83
C LEU A 551 8.75 19.32 5.08
N PRO A 552 10.07 19.11 5.02
CA PRO A 552 10.85 18.75 6.20
C PRO A 552 10.84 19.92 7.19
N LEU A 553 10.71 19.59 8.47
CA LEU A 553 10.63 20.57 9.55
C LEU A 553 11.96 20.69 10.28
N SER A 554 12.41 21.91 10.54
CA SER A 554 13.49 22.12 11.52
C SER A 554 13.07 21.55 12.90
N PRO A 555 14.01 21.11 13.75
CA PRO A 555 13.71 20.59 15.09
C PRO A 555 12.84 21.54 15.91
N LYS A 556 11.95 20.99 16.75
CA LYS A 556 11.06 21.78 17.62
C LYS A 556 11.82 22.34 18.81
N ASP A 557 12.78 21.57 19.33
CA ASP A 557 13.42 21.79 20.62
C ASP A 557 14.70 22.66 20.54
N ASP A 558 15.05 23.12 19.34
CA ASP A 558 16.18 24.02 19.09
C ASP A 558 15.68 25.39 18.57
N ASP A 559 15.52 26.32 19.50
CA ASP A 559 14.97 27.65 19.25
C ASP A 559 15.92 28.54 18.42
N ASP A 560 17.23 28.35 18.57
CA ASP A 560 18.24 29.15 17.89
C ASP A 560 18.41 28.68 16.44
N LEU A 561 18.49 27.37 16.22
CA LEU A 561 18.45 26.78 14.88
C LEU A 561 17.18 27.19 14.14
N ARG A 562 16.02 27.17 14.79
CA ARG A 562 14.74 27.57 14.16
C ARG A 562 14.76 29.03 13.71
N LYS A 563 15.25 29.95 14.54
CA LYS A 563 15.37 31.38 14.19
C LYS A 563 16.39 31.59 13.07
N TRP A 564 17.54 30.93 13.16
CA TRP A 564 18.59 30.99 12.15
C TRP A 564 18.09 30.44 10.82
N TYR A 565 17.44 29.28 10.82
CA TYR A 565 16.92 28.64 9.63
C TYR A 565 15.86 29.52 8.97
N TYR A 566 14.89 30.05 9.72
CA TYR A 566 13.90 30.97 9.16
C TYR A 566 14.53 32.22 8.51
N LYS A 567 15.63 32.74 9.08
CA LYS A 567 16.31 33.92 8.52
C LYS A 567 17.09 33.60 7.24
N ASN A 568 17.76 32.46 7.20
CA ASN A 568 18.72 32.11 6.14
C ASN A 568 18.16 31.14 5.09
N SER A 569 16.93 30.65 5.24
CA SER A 569 16.30 29.75 4.27
C SER A 569 15.24 30.43 3.41
N VAL A 570 15.14 29.96 2.17
CA VAL A 570 14.05 30.26 1.23
C VAL A 570 13.47 28.94 0.74
N VAL A 571 12.16 28.79 0.85
CA VAL A 571 11.45 27.56 0.49
C VAL A 571 10.46 27.89 -0.62
N VAL A 572 10.73 27.38 -1.81
CA VAL A 572 9.91 27.63 -3.00
C VAL A 572 8.89 26.50 -3.15
N LEU A 573 7.60 26.87 -3.17
CA LEU A 573 6.50 25.92 -3.27
C LEU A 573 5.55 26.28 -4.42
N PRO A 574 4.93 25.29 -5.09
CA PRO A 574 3.86 25.55 -6.05
C PRO A 574 2.70 26.32 -5.40
N ALA A 575 2.04 27.21 -6.14
CA ALA A 575 0.91 28.00 -5.64
C ALA A 575 -0.25 27.15 -5.09
N ARG A 576 -0.41 25.92 -5.59
CA ARG A 576 -1.41 24.94 -5.14
C ARG A 576 -1.02 24.17 -3.87
N HIS A 577 0.18 24.36 -3.34
CA HIS A 577 0.63 23.69 -2.13
C HIS A 577 -0.22 24.15 -0.92
N PRO A 578 -0.65 23.26 0.00
CA PRO A 578 -1.49 23.65 1.14
C PRO A 578 -0.95 24.83 1.96
N LEU A 579 0.37 24.84 2.24
CA LEU A 579 1.04 25.95 2.94
C LEU A 579 1.14 27.25 2.13
N SER A 580 0.99 27.19 0.81
CA SER A 580 0.91 28.38 -0.06
C SER A 580 -0.52 28.92 -0.15
N LEU A 581 -1.52 28.04 -0.09
CA LEU A 581 -2.93 28.40 -0.08
C LEU A 581 -3.39 28.97 1.26
N ASP A 582 -2.92 28.40 2.37
CA ASP A 582 -3.20 28.88 3.72
C ASP A 582 -1.91 29.19 4.49
N PRO A 583 -1.46 30.46 4.46
CA PRO A 583 -0.29 30.91 5.23
C PRO A 583 -0.42 30.72 6.75
N ALA A 584 -1.62 30.52 7.31
CA ALA A 584 -1.79 30.28 8.75
C ALA A 584 -1.22 28.91 9.18
N LEU A 585 -1.12 27.96 8.24
CA LEU A 585 -0.49 26.66 8.47
C LEU A 585 1.05 26.74 8.46
N ALA A 586 1.63 27.85 8.00
CA ALA A 586 3.07 28.01 7.87
C ALA A 586 3.74 28.27 9.24
N LEU A 587 4.53 27.30 9.68
CA LEU A 587 5.40 27.42 10.86
C LEU A 587 6.74 28.07 10.51
N ARG A 588 7.37 28.76 11.47
CA ARG A 588 8.78 29.23 11.34
C ARG A 588 9.76 28.10 11.02
N ARG A 589 9.39 26.87 11.40
CA ARG A 589 10.14 25.64 11.16
C ARG A 589 10.19 25.21 9.69
N HIS A 590 9.33 25.78 8.84
CA HIS A 590 9.36 25.56 7.39
C HIS A 590 10.37 26.47 6.68
N GLY A 591 10.90 27.52 7.32
CA GLY A 591 11.66 28.55 6.61
C GLY A 591 10.78 29.63 5.99
N ARG A 592 11.36 30.51 5.16
CA ARG A 592 10.59 31.55 4.44
C ARG A 592 10.00 30.99 3.16
N ILE A 593 8.69 30.79 3.16
CA ILE A 593 7.96 30.27 2.00
C ILE A 593 7.79 31.37 0.95
N ILE A 594 8.14 31.06 -0.31
CA ILE A 594 7.85 31.86 -1.50
C ILE A 594 6.95 31.03 -2.42
N PRO A 595 5.69 31.46 -2.66
CA PRO A 595 4.82 30.79 -3.60
C PRO A 595 5.28 31.03 -5.04
N CYS A 596 5.26 29.97 -5.85
CA CYS A 596 5.58 29.98 -7.26
C CYS A 596 4.31 29.78 -8.08
N ASN A 597 4.10 30.63 -9.10
CA ASN A 597 2.93 30.51 -10.00
C ASN A 597 3.04 29.33 -10.98
N GLU A 598 4.19 28.66 -11.04
CA GLU A 598 4.39 27.48 -11.88
C GLU A 598 3.75 26.24 -11.24
N THR A 599 3.00 25.49 -12.04
CA THR A 599 2.22 24.34 -11.56
C THR A 599 2.95 23.02 -11.73
N ARG A 600 3.92 22.95 -12.67
CA ARG A 600 4.67 21.75 -12.99
C ARG A 600 5.93 21.65 -12.13
N ALA A 601 6.11 20.52 -11.45
CA ALA A 601 7.24 20.30 -10.55
C ALA A 601 8.60 20.48 -11.25
N THR A 602 8.73 20.00 -12.49
CA THR A 602 9.97 20.11 -13.29
C THR A 602 10.41 21.54 -13.58
N LYS A 603 9.48 22.49 -13.62
CA LYS A 603 9.80 23.90 -13.87
C LYS A 603 10.04 24.71 -12.61
N LEU A 604 9.73 24.15 -11.43
CA LEU A 604 9.88 24.86 -10.16
C LEU A 604 11.35 25.21 -9.88
N LEU A 605 12.26 24.28 -10.20
CA LEU A 605 13.69 24.50 -10.04
C LEU A 605 14.23 25.56 -11.02
N GLU A 606 13.78 25.52 -12.28
CA GLU A 606 14.11 26.55 -13.29
C GLU A 606 13.66 27.94 -12.83
N TRP A 607 12.41 28.05 -12.35
CA TRP A 607 11.89 29.30 -11.81
C TRP A 607 12.72 29.79 -10.61
N THR A 608 13.13 28.88 -9.73
CA THR A 608 13.96 29.18 -8.55
C THR A 608 15.32 29.75 -8.95
N VAL A 609 15.97 29.18 -9.96
CA VAL A 609 17.24 29.70 -10.49
C VAL A 609 17.05 31.13 -11.01
N GLU A 610 15.99 31.39 -11.75
CA GLU A 610 15.73 32.71 -12.34
C GLU A 610 15.35 33.80 -11.34
N HIS A 611 14.55 33.48 -10.32
CA HIS A 611 13.91 34.48 -9.47
C HIS A 611 14.48 34.54 -8.05
N VAL A 612 15.04 33.43 -7.54
CA VAL A 612 15.53 33.33 -6.17
C VAL A 612 17.05 33.36 -6.14
N LEU A 613 17.72 32.46 -6.89
CA LEU A 613 19.18 32.37 -6.84
C LEU A 613 19.87 33.63 -7.37
N LYS A 614 19.36 34.23 -8.46
CA LYS A 614 19.86 35.54 -8.96
C LYS A 614 19.72 36.67 -7.93
N ALA A 615 18.63 36.68 -7.15
CA ALA A 615 18.38 37.72 -6.14
C ALA A 615 19.27 37.58 -4.89
N ILE A 616 19.78 36.37 -4.61
CA ILE A 616 20.71 36.11 -3.50
C ILE A 616 22.13 36.60 -3.83
N VAL A 617 22.50 36.62 -5.11
CA VAL A 617 23.82 37.06 -5.60
C VAL A 617 23.91 38.58 -5.79
N ASP A 618 22.83 39.27 -6.17
CA ASP A 618 22.80 40.72 -6.37
C ASP A 618 21.84 41.43 -5.37
N PRO A 619 22.37 42.02 -4.27
CA PRO A 619 21.55 42.68 -3.25
C PRO A 619 20.77 43.91 -3.77
N LYS A 620 21.03 44.40 -4.99
CA LYS A 620 20.29 45.54 -5.58
C LYS A 620 18.90 45.16 -6.10
N VAL A 621 18.57 43.86 -6.16
CA VAL A 621 17.23 43.35 -6.52
C VAL A 621 16.37 43.08 -5.28
N ASN A 622 16.80 43.52 -4.10
CA ASN A 622 15.99 43.45 -2.88
C ASN A 622 14.91 44.55 -2.91
N THR A 623 13.83 44.31 -3.66
CA THR A 623 12.57 45.03 -3.46
C THR A 623 11.67 44.13 -2.61
N ASN A 624 11.23 44.64 -1.47
CA ASN A 624 10.15 44.09 -0.65
C ASN A 624 8.82 44.15 -1.41
N THR A 625 8.73 43.55 -2.60
CA THR A 625 7.52 43.58 -3.41
C THR A 625 7.39 42.23 -4.12
N PRO A 626 6.50 41.34 -3.65
CA PRO A 626 6.11 40.18 -4.44
C PRO A 626 5.55 40.68 -5.79
N PRO A 627 5.80 39.98 -6.91
CA PRO A 627 5.06 40.26 -8.14
C PRO A 627 3.56 40.14 -7.86
N ALA A 628 2.79 41.10 -8.37
CA ALA A 628 1.36 41.20 -8.10
C ALA A 628 0.64 39.89 -8.44
N ILE A 629 -0.06 39.32 -7.45
CA ILE A 629 -0.95 38.18 -7.62
C ILE A 629 -2.10 38.63 -8.52
N GLN A 630 -2.14 38.17 -9.77
CA GLN A 630 -3.36 38.25 -10.57
C GLN A 630 -4.36 37.25 -9.98
N SER A 631 -5.24 37.76 -9.12
CA SER A 631 -6.35 37.02 -8.53
C SER A 631 -7.45 36.80 -9.58
N SER A 632 -7.33 35.74 -10.37
CA SER A 632 -8.47 35.19 -11.09
C SER A 632 -8.31 33.69 -11.31
N ILE A 633 -8.56 32.91 -10.26
CA ILE A 633 -8.93 31.50 -10.39
C ILE A 633 -10.25 31.32 -9.61
N PRO A 634 -11.33 30.81 -10.21
CA PRO A 634 -12.60 30.61 -9.51
C PRO A 634 -12.43 29.62 -8.36
N ALA A 635 -13.09 29.88 -7.23
CA ALA A 635 -13.14 28.97 -6.09
C ALA A 635 -13.93 27.69 -6.48
N GLY A 636 -13.22 26.71 -7.02
CA GLY A 636 -13.65 25.32 -7.05
C GLY A 636 -13.03 24.61 -5.85
N HIS A 637 -13.85 24.04 -4.97
CA HIS A 637 -13.39 23.05 -4.01
C HIS A 637 -12.83 21.85 -4.79
N ALA A 638 -11.51 21.73 -4.84
CA ALA A 638 -10.82 20.59 -5.43
C ALA A 638 -9.89 19.99 -4.38
N SER A 639 -10.07 18.70 -4.15
CA SER A 639 -9.24 17.87 -3.26
C SER A 639 -7.78 17.86 -3.72
N VAL A 640 -6.89 17.77 -2.75
CA VAL A 640 -5.44 17.87 -2.91
C VAL A 640 -4.91 16.58 -3.54
N ASN A 641 -4.72 16.59 -4.87
CA ASN A 641 -3.99 15.54 -5.58
C ASN A 641 -2.48 15.85 -5.52
N GLY A 642 -1.75 15.09 -4.69
CA GLY A 642 -0.29 15.05 -4.71
C GLY A 642 0.18 13.94 -5.65
N SER A 643 0.28 14.21 -6.94
CA SER A 643 0.76 13.23 -7.92
C SER A 643 2.22 13.47 -8.32
N THR A 644 2.99 12.39 -8.40
CA THR A 644 3.93 12.21 -9.52
C THR A 644 3.10 12.31 -10.81
N ASP A 645 3.32 13.38 -11.58
CA ASP A 645 2.59 13.64 -12.82
C ASP A 645 2.81 12.50 -13.83
N VAL A 646 1.83 11.62 -14.03
CA VAL A 646 1.67 10.82 -15.26
C VAL A 646 0.42 11.32 -15.95
N GLU A 647 0.58 12.26 -16.89
CA GLU A 647 -0.50 12.59 -17.82
C GLU A 647 -0.60 11.45 -18.85
N MET A 648 -1.66 10.64 -18.75
CA MET A 648 -2.07 9.74 -19.83
C MET A 648 -2.86 10.56 -20.86
N VAL A 649 -2.40 10.54 -22.11
CA VAL A 649 -3.20 10.82 -23.31
C VAL A 649 -3.67 9.48 -23.87
#